data_AF-A0A5B6VUW1-F1
#
_entry.id   AF-A0A5B6VUW1-F1
#
_cell.length_a   1.000
_cell.length_b   1.000
_cell.length_c   1.000
_cell.angle_alpha   90.00
_cell.angle_beta   90.00
_cell.angle_gamma   90.00
#
_symmetry.space_group_name_H-M   'P 1'
#
loop_
_entity.id
_entity.type
_entity.pdbx_description
1 polymer ?
#
loop_
_entity_poly.entity_id
_entity_poly.type
_entity_poly.pdbx_seq_one_letter_code
_entity_poly.pdbx_strand_id
1 'polypeptide(L)'
;MMERKHLSSIANHVLQRSAEELGSSVDHLVKEFEAKWTPEVGDYSKKLVEFCSSKALIKFCQNIKEKISDGSYSRFTYDMMLAWDNPRAVDEESSTEESLGKEKEDKKIQVIEPTDQDDISLFYSDQMPLLVNHEPSVEEDAFMWLSSLVPLAADIVNRRFTFETLTAPTGKRLFYPAYDRFLKEIDNCMRHLQKQAKPKGIELADDEFILHVEGTATSQRVVRHIGGSSWPVIADLELLTVEGTFLGRLTLTNYALYFEASGVINYENALKIDLSRKIDHSVKPVATGPWGAPLFDKAIIYESPDLQEGVLLEFPEITSSTRRDHWLALIKEILLMHNFLSDFKVECPIQAWEMHARTILSIIRLHAAREMLRIAPPSPTEFLIFSLYEELPKGDYVLEQLAQSLKRVNSGQPCSASSILRKLNLPEPNVLSLEAKIESEVSETIAVGKDDDNKTSLETAINQARKEGRGVAKARAVMEGLKEEGIGENATILAELLKPLRSVFPWFREILSWERPATTLLVFAAIILTVYKEWIGKALSAGLLLVVANMIRARQERLKDKQKEIVVCTGSDHTPSTRENIVSAQYGFLTVREIIKEANVTILKLHSVLVSRAHKHANTVMLVMIGLAITFAVIPFKYLIIAVVFHSMITTSPLAKHMVNNQGGDRDRRLKEWWESIPPTPIRVINEAPVSPK
;
A
#
# COMPACT_ATOMS: atom_id res chain seq x y z
N MET A 1 -7.70 -52.89 14.60
CA MET A 1 -7.99 -51.87 13.57
C MET A 1 -7.11 -52.20 12.37
N MET A 2 -7.67 -52.32 11.17
CA MET A 2 -6.93 -52.86 10.01
C MET A 2 -6.50 -51.69 9.11
N GLU A 3 -5.22 -51.32 9.17
CA GLU A 3 -4.65 -50.33 8.25
C GLU A 3 -4.76 -50.82 6.80
N ARG A 4 -5.16 -49.93 5.91
CA ARG A 4 -5.32 -50.25 4.50
C ARG A 4 -3.98 -50.06 3.82
N LYS A 5 -3.36 -51.18 3.43
CA LYS A 5 -2.01 -51.25 2.85
C LYS A 5 -1.77 -50.41 1.59
N HIS A 6 -2.84 -50.01 0.90
CA HIS A 6 -2.73 -49.17 -0.31
C HIS A 6 -2.73 -47.67 0.01
N LEU A 7 -3.11 -47.28 1.23
CA LEU A 7 -3.12 -45.90 1.70
C LEU A 7 -1.85 -45.62 2.51
N SER A 8 -1.39 -44.38 2.45
CA SER A 8 -0.35 -43.86 3.35
C SER A 8 -0.79 -43.95 4.82
N SER A 9 0.17 -43.99 5.75
CA SER A 9 -0.07 -43.90 7.19
C SER A 9 -0.89 -42.66 7.55
N ILE A 10 -0.57 -41.51 6.93
CA ILE A 10 -1.31 -40.25 7.15
C ILE A 10 -2.73 -40.33 6.59
N ALA A 11 -2.95 -40.95 5.42
CA ALA A 11 -4.29 -41.14 4.87
C ALA A 11 -5.13 -42.09 5.73
N ASN A 12 -4.56 -43.19 6.23
CA ASN A 12 -5.24 -44.07 7.18
C ASN A 12 -5.63 -43.31 8.46
N HIS A 13 -4.73 -42.48 8.99
CA HIS A 13 -5.01 -41.65 10.16
C HIS A 13 -6.16 -40.66 9.91
N VAL A 14 -6.18 -39.97 8.76
CA VAL A 14 -7.25 -39.05 8.38
C VAL A 14 -8.60 -39.77 8.23
N LEU A 15 -8.62 -40.96 7.63
CA LEU A 15 -9.84 -41.77 7.51
C LEU A 15 -10.38 -42.20 8.88
N GLN A 16 -9.48 -42.63 9.78
CA GLN A 16 -9.84 -42.97 11.15
C GLN A 16 -10.46 -41.78 11.87
N ARG A 17 -9.77 -40.63 11.85
CA ARG A 17 -10.23 -39.42 12.52
C ARG A 17 -11.53 -38.87 11.94
N SER A 18 -11.72 -39.03 10.62
CA SER A 18 -12.99 -38.73 9.95
C SER A 18 -14.12 -39.62 10.43
N ALA A 19 -13.88 -40.93 10.61
CA ALA A 19 -14.87 -41.86 11.12
C ALA A 19 -15.23 -41.57 12.59
N GLU A 20 -14.25 -41.23 13.42
CA GLU A 20 -14.44 -40.85 14.82
C GLU A 20 -15.31 -39.60 14.95
N GLU A 21 -15.01 -38.54 14.20
CA GLU A 21 -15.79 -37.29 14.24
C GLU A 21 -17.22 -37.48 13.71
N LEU A 22 -17.42 -38.41 12.76
CA LEU A 22 -18.73 -38.75 12.21
C LEU A 22 -19.51 -39.79 13.04
N GLY A 23 -18.92 -40.33 14.12
CA GLY A 23 -19.55 -41.41 14.91
C GLY A 23 -19.79 -42.69 14.10
N SER A 24 -18.93 -42.98 13.11
CA SER A 24 -19.04 -44.11 12.18
C SER A 24 -17.80 -45.01 12.24
N SER A 25 -17.74 -46.02 11.36
CA SER A 25 -16.54 -46.85 11.17
C SER A 25 -15.90 -46.58 9.81
N VAL A 26 -14.58 -46.74 9.72
CA VAL A 26 -13.85 -46.58 8.44
C VAL A 26 -14.44 -47.48 7.35
N ASP A 27 -14.79 -48.72 7.69
CA ASP A 27 -15.37 -49.66 6.72
C ASP A 27 -16.75 -49.24 6.22
N HIS A 28 -17.54 -48.57 7.07
CA HIS A 28 -18.82 -48.00 6.64
C HIS A 28 -18.61 -46.84 5.66
N LEU A 29 -17.68 -45.92 5.96
CA LEU A 29 -17.36 -44.80 5.07
C LEU A 29 -16.84 -45.27 3.72
N VAL A 30 -15.98 -46.29 3.71
CA VAL A 30 -15.45 -46.86 2.45
C VAL A 30 -16.56 -47.51 1.64
N LYS A 31 -17.46 -48.28 2.27
CA LYS A 31 -18.62 -48.86 1.55
C LYS A 31 -19.52 -47.79 0.96
N GLU A 32 -19.74 -46.70 1.69
CA GLU A 32 -20.54 -45.56 1.21
C GLU A 32 -19.88 -44.88 0.00
N PHE A 33 -18.55 -44.72 0.03
CA PHE A 33 -17.77 -44.20 -1.10
C PHE A 33 -17.83 -45.16 -2.31
N GLU A 34 -17.54 -46.44 -2.11
CA GLU A 34 -17.51 -47.46 -3.16
C GLU A 34 -18.87 -47.64 -3.84
N ALA A 35 -19.97 -47.40 -3.14
CA ALA A 35 -21.32 -47.42 -3.71
C ALA A 35 -21.54 -46.32 -4.77
N LYS A 36 -20.79 -45.22 -4.70
CA LYS A 36 -20.89 -44.05 -5.60
C LYS A 36 -19.69 -43.92 -6.54
N TRP A 37 -18.63 -44.68 -6.30
CA TRP A 37 -17.36 -44.58 -7.02
C TRP A 37 -17.41 -45.22 -8.41
N THR A 38 -16.87 -44.53 -9.41
CA THR A 38 -16.60 -45.10 -10.73
C THR A 38 -15.12 -44.91 -11.11
N PRO A 39 -14.49 -45.88 -11.80
CA PRO A 39 -13.05 -45.82 -12.11
C PRO A 39 -12.64 -44.63 -12.99
N GLU A 40 -13.58 -44.01 -13.69
CA GLU A 40 -13.37 -42.86 -14.57
C GLU A 40 -13.11 -41.55 -13.80
N VAL A 41 -13.37 -41.53 -12.48
CA VAL A 41 -13.34 -40.33 -11.63
C VAL A 41 -11.93 -40.01 -11.08
N GLY A 42 -10.94 -40.87 -11.35
CA GLY A 42 -9.52 -40.61 -11.05
C GLY A 42 -8.89 -41.61 -10.10
N ASP A 43 -7.90 -41.17 -9.32
CA ASP A 43 -7.21 -42.03 -8.36
C ASP A 43 -8.10 -42.41 -7.17
N TYR A 44 -8.26 -43.72 -6.93
CA TYR A 44 -9.10 -44.24 -5.85
C TYR A 44 -8.65 -43.73 -4.47
N SER A 45 -7.34 -43.81 -4.17
CA SER A 45 -6.82 -43.44 -2.84
C SER A 45 -7.07 -41.96 -2.55
N LYS A 46 -6.71 -41.10 -3.51
CA LYS A 46 -6.96 -39.65 -3.40
C LYS A 46 -8.44 -39.32 -3.26
N LYS A 47 -9.31 -39.93 -4.05
CA LYS A 47 -10.74 -39.66 -4.04
C LYS A 47 -11.46 -40.18 -2.80
N LEU A 48 -10.98 -41.28 -2.23
CA LEU A 48 -11.44 -41.78 -0.94
C LEU A 48 -11.09 -40.78 0.18
N VAL A 49 -9.85 -40.27 0.20
CA VAL A 49 -9.44 -39.20 1.14
C VAL A 49 -10.30 -37.96 0.96
N GLU A 50 -10.54 -37.51 -0.27
CA GLU A 50 -11.41 -36.36 -0.56
C GLU A 50 -12.83 -36.56 -0.01
N PHE A 51 -13.43 -37.73 -0.24
CA PHE A 51 -14.77 -38.05 0.21
C PHE A 51 -14.89 -38.07 1.74
N CYS A 52 -14.02 -38.84 2.42
CA CYS A 52 -14.05 -38.97 3.88
C CYS A 52 -13.76 -37.62 4.56
N SER A 53 -12.73 -36.91 4.08
CA SER A 53 -12.32 -35.63 4.66
C SER A 53 -13.40 -34.56 4.48
N SER A 54 -14.03 -34.47 3.30
CA SER A 54 -15.09 -33.49 3.05
C SER A 54 -16.31 -33.71 3.96
N LYS A 55 -16.69 -34.97 4.20
CA LYS A 55 -17.81 -35.32 5.07
C LYS A 55 -17.52 -34.98 6.54
N ALA A 56 -16.32 -35.31 7.03
CA ALA A 56 -15.89 -34.95 8.37
C ALA A 56 -15.73 -33.43 8.55
N LEU A 57 -15.18 -32.73 7.54
CA LEU A 57 -14.97 -31.29 7.57
C LEU A 57 -16.28 -30.52 7.80
N ILE A 58 -17.40 -30.97 7.22
CA ILE A 58 -18.73 -30.39 7.48
C ILE A 58 -19.07 -30.41 8.98
N LYS A 59 -18.71 -31.48 9.70
CA LYS A 59 -18.93 -31.59 11.14
C LYS A 59 -18.02 -30.64 11.92
N PHE A 60 -16.75 -30.56 11.55
CA PHE A 60 -15.81 -29.59 12.12
C PHE A 60 -16.28 -28.14 11.94
N CYS A 61 -16.82 -27.78 10.77
CA CYS A 61 -17.37 -26.45 10.50
C CYS A 61 -18.54 -26.07 11.42
N GLN A 62 -19.30 -27.05 11.97
CA GLN A 62 -20.41 -26.76 12.88
C GLN A 62 -19.95 -26.18 14.22
N ASN A 63 -18.80 -26.63 14.73
CA ASN A 63 -18.23 -26.24 16.03
C ASN A 63 -16.88 -25.53 15.85
N ILE A 64 -16.75 -24.74 14.78
CA ILE A 64 -15.46 -24.23 14.29
C ILE A 64 -14.69 -23.42 15.34
N LYS A 65 -15.40 -22.63 16.16
CA LYS A 65 -14.80 -21.74 17.18
C LYS A 65 -14.06 -22.52 18.26
N GLU A 66 -14.70 -23.55 18.81
CA GLU A 66 -14.10 -24.43 19.81
C GLU A 66 -12.94 -25.22 19.21
N LYS A 67 -13.14 -25.76 18.00
CA LYS A 67 -12.17 -26.61 17.31
C LYS A 67 -10.92 -25.85 16.83
N ILE A 68 -10.99 -24.54 16.62
CA ILE A 68 -9.80 -23.69 16.39
C ILE A 68 -9.05 -23.47 17.71
N SER A 69 -9.79 -23.18 18.79
CA SER A 69 -9.21 -22.90 20.10
C SER A 69 -8.45 -24.09 20.68
N ASP A 70 -8.97 -25.31 20.51
CA ASP A 70 -8.33 -26.55 20.96
C ASP A 70 -7.26 -27.10 19.98
N GLY A 71 -7.06 -26.46 18.83
CA GLY A 71 -6.13 -26.88 17.78
C GLY A 71 -6.53 -28.15 17.02
N SER A 72 -7.69 -28.73 17.32
CA SER A 72 -8.15 -29.97 16.67
C SER A 72 -8.49 -29.73 15.20
N TYR A 73 -9.09 -28.59 14.87
CA TYR A 73 -9.38 -28.17 13.50
C TYR A 73 -8.09 -28.00 12.71
N SER A 74 -7.15 -27.20 13.22
CA SER A 74 -5.87 -26.92 12.54
C SER A 74 -5.09 -28.21 12.28
N ARG A 75 -5.03 -29.11 13.26
CA ARG A 75 -4.37 -30.41 13.08
C ARG A 75 -5.08 -31.26 12.03
N PHE A 76 -6.41 -31.34 12.08
CA PHE A 76 -7.18 -32.17 11.16
C PHE A 76 -7.05 -31.70 9.72
N THR A 77 -7.19 -30.40 9.47
CA THR A 77 -7.08 -29.84 8.12
C THR A 77 -5.65 -29.87 7.59
N TYR A 78 -4.64 -29.79 8.46
CA TYR A 78 -3.24 -29.99 8.07
C TYR A 78 -2.96 -31.45 7.65
N ASP A 79 -3.39 -32.42 8.46
CA ASP A 79 -3.26 -33.85 8.13
C ASP A 79 -4.01 -34.20 6.83
N MET A 80 -5.19 -33.60 6.65
CA MET A 80 -6.01 -33.73 5.44
C MET A 80 -5.26 -33.24 4.20
N MET A 81 -4.56 -32.10 4.28
CA MET A 81 -3.72 -31.58 3.19
C MET A 81 -2.56 -32.53 2.87
N LEU A 82 -1.84 -33.02 3.88
CA LEU A 82 -0.75 -33.99 3.68
C LEU A 82 -1.23 -35.32 3.08
N ALA A 83 -2.37 -35.84 3.53
CA ALA A 83 -2.96 -37.05 3.00
C ALA A 83 -3.47 -36.89 1.55
N TRP A 84 -3.83 -35.68 1.15
CA TRP A 84 -4.26 -35.40 -0.22
C TRP A 84 -3.10 -35.26 -1.21
N ASP A 85 -1.95 -34.73 -0.75
CA ASP A 85 -0.71 -34.68 -1.51
C ASP A 85 -0.13 -36.09 -1.71
N ASN A 86 -0.03 -36.88 -0.63
CA ASN A 86 0.54 -38.23 -0.64
C ASN A 86 -0.45 -39.29 -0.11
N PRO A 87 -1.46 -39.69 -0.91
CA PRO A 87 -2.51 -40.60 -0.46
C PRO A 87 -2.11 -42.09 -0.46
N ARG A 88 -1.05 -42.48 -1.19
CA ARG A 88 -0.64 -43.90 -1.33
C ARG A 88 0.58 -44.23 -0.48
N ALA A 89 0.68 -45.49 -0.04
CA ALA A 89 1.82 -45.97 0.73
C ALA A 89 3.17 -45.87 -0.03
N VAL A 90 3.14 -45.97 -1.36
CA VAL A 90 4.33 -45.82 -2.21
C VAL A 90 4.88 -44.39 -2.20
N ASP A 91 4.01 -43.40 -2.00
CA ASP A 91 4.38 -41.98 -1.95
C ASP A 91 5.03 -41.62 -0.59
N GLU A 92 4.79 -42.41 0.46
CA GLU A 92 5.48 -42.28 1.75
C GLU A 92 6.93 -42.78 1.69
N GLU A 93 7.20 -43.85 0.97
CA GLU A 93 8.56 -44.41 0.83
C GLU A 93 9.49 -43.43 0.12
N SER A 94 9.02 -42.78 -0.95
CA SER A 94 9.79 -41.77 -1.69
C SER A 94 9.98 -40.46 -0.90
N SER A 95 8.95 -40.00 -0.19
CA SER A 95 9.05 -38.79 0.65
C SER A 95 9.92 -38.99 1.89
N THR A 96 9.97 -40.21 2.45
CA THR A 96 10.88 -40.54 3.56
C THR A 96 12.34 -40.52 3.13
N GLU A 97 12.66 -41.01 1.93
CA GLU A 97 14.03 -40.94 1.36
C GLU A 97 14.47 -39.49 1.09
N GLU A 98 13.57 -38.63 0.58
CA GLU A 98 13.86 -37.20 0.40
C GLU A 98 14.01 -36.44 1.74
N SER A 99 13.18 -36.77 2.73
CA SER A 99 13.21 -36.13 4.06
C SER A 99 14.51 -36.44 4.80
N LEU A 100 15.00 -37.68 4.72
CA LEU A 100 16.30 -38.09 5.25
C LEU A 100 17.49 -37.41 4.53
N GLY A 101 17.30 -36.98 3.28
CA GLY A 101 18.25 -36.17 2.53
C GLY A 101 18.31 -34.72 3.02
N LYS A 102 17.14 -34.09 3.20
CA LYS A 102 16.98 -32.69 3.66
C LYS A 102 17.39 -32.52 5.14
N GLU A 103 17.11 -33.49 6.00
CA GLU A 103 17.50 -33.45 7.42
C GLU A 103 19.03 -33.45 7.64
N LYS A 104 19.80 -34.00 6.69
CA LYS A 104 21.27 -33.90 6.70
C LYS A 104 21.78 -32.50 6.31
N GLU A 105 20.99 -31.73 5.57
CA GLU A 105 21.27 -30.36 5.14
C GLU A 105 20.84 -29.33 6.19
N ASP A 106 19.70 -29.55 6.86
CA ASP A 106 19.06 -28.62 7.82
C ASP A 106 19.62 -28.65 9.25
N LYS A 107 20.51 -29.60 9.59
CA LYS A 107 21.23 -29.65 10.90
C LYS A 107 22.08 -28.41 11.23
N LYS A 108 22.09 -27.40 10.36
CA LYS A 108 22.80 -26.13 10.53
C LYS A 108 21.96 -25.02 11.18
N ILE A 109 20.66 -25.22 11.40
CA ILE A 109 19.77 -24.20 11.99
C ILE A 109 19.24 -24.73 13.34
N GLN A 110 19.82 -24.25 14.44
CA GLN A 110 19.25 -24.46 15.77
C GLN A 110 18.14 -23.43 16.03
N VAL A 111 16.94 -23.90 16.37
CA VAL A 111 15.80 -23.07 16.78
C VAL A 111 15.72 -23.08 18.31
N ILE A 112 15.73 -21.90 18.91
CA ILE A 112 15.47 -21.69 20.34
C ILE A 112 13.98 -21.41 20.50
N GLU A 113 13.32 -22.23 21.32
CA GLU A 113 11.95 -22.06 21.77
C GLU A 113 11.91 -21.10 22.98
N PRO A 114 11.05 -20.06 23.00
CA PRO A 114 10.64 -19.46 24.25
C PRO A 114 9.18 -19.77 24.55
N THR A 115 9.01 -20.44 25.68
CA THR A 115 7.78 -20.74 26.41
C THR A 115 7.15 -19.45 26.97
N ASP A 116 5.80 -19.41 27.01
CA ASP A 116 4.90 -18.59 27.83
C ASP A 116 5.25 -17.11 28.06
N GLN A 117 4.63 -16.21 27.27
CA GLN A 117 4.38 -14.82 27.67
C GLN A 117 3.00 -14.36 27.17
N ASP A 118 1.97 -14.62 27.96
CA ASP A 118 0.57 -14.29 27.66
C ASP A 118 0.17 -12.83 27.97
N ASP A 119 1.09 -11.94 28.31
CA ASP A 119 0.74 -10.58 28.80
C ASP A 119 1.63 -9.44 28.28
N ILE A 120 2.27 -9.57 27.11
CA ILE A 120 3.01 -8.46 26.50
C ILE A 120 2.27 -7.91 25.27
N SER A 121 1.87 -6.63 25.40
CA SER A 121 1.36 -5.69 24.39
C SER A 121 1.53 -6.10 22.91
N LEU A 122 0.38 -6.19 22.22
CA LEU A 122 0.12 -6.43 20.79
C LEU A 122 0.86 -5.53 19.78
N PHE A 123 1.86 -4.73 20.18
CA PHE A 123 2.48 -3.72 19.31
C PHE A 123 4.01 -3.64 19.31
N TYR A 124 4.76 -4.46 20.08
CA TYR A 124 6.24 -4.29 20.19
C TYR A 124 7.08 -5.57 20.43
N SER A 125 6.90 -6.64 19.66
CA SER A 125 7.83 -7.80 19.68
C SER A 125 8.54 -7.96 18.33
N ASP A 126 9.82 -7.59 18.27
CA ASP A 126 10.67 -7.56 17.05
C ASP A 126 11.28 -8.93 16.67
N GLN A 127 10.63 -10.05 16.97
CA GLN A 127 11.09 -11.39 16.55
C GLN A 127 10.08 -12.03 15.61
N MET A 128 10.54 -12.36 14.39
CA MET A 128 9.83 -13.23 13.44
C MET A 128 10.15 -14.66 13.87
N PRO A 129 9.23 -15.40 14.52
CA PRO A 129 9.49 -16.80 14.79
C PRO A 129 9.54 -17.52 13.44
N LEU A 130 10.67 -18.19 13.14
CA LEU A 130 10.70 -19.21 12.10
C LEU A 130 9.82 -20.36 12.59
N LEU A 131 8.53 -20.31 12.24
CA LEU A 131 7.51 -21.30 12.62
C LEU A 131 7.66 -22.59 11.79
N VAL A 132 8.84 -23.20 11.90
CA VAL A 132 9.23 -24.42 11.19
C VAL A 132 9.33 -25.56 12.20
N ASN A 133 8.81 -26.72 11.85
CA ASN A 133 8.97 -27.96 12.60
C ASN A 133 9.59 -29.06 11.73
N HIS A 134 9.93 -30.19 12.34
CA HIS A 134 10.46 -31.37 11.65
C HIS A 134 9.39 -32.19 10.90
N GLU A 135 8.14 -31.74 10.90
CA GLU A 135 7.05 -32.44 10.23
C GLU A 135 7.04 -32.17 8.71
N PRO A 136 6.41 -33.04 7.91
CA PRO A 136 6.21 -32.80 6.49
C PRO A 136 5.50 -31.46 6.25
N SER A 137 5.99 -30.70 5.27
CA SER A 137 5.38 -29.43 4.85
C SER A 137 4.28 -29.66 3.82
N VAL A 138 3.25 -28.83 3.86
CA VAL A 138 2.16 -28.79 2.88
C VAL A 138 2.57 -27.95 1.66
N GLU A 139 2.23 -28.43 0.46
CA GLU A 139 2.47 -27.75 -0.82
C GLU A 139 1.29 -26.85 -1.25
N GLU A 140 1.50 -26.05 -2.30
CA GLU A 140 0.51 -25.08 -2.79
C GLU A 140 -0.80 -25.76 -3.21
N ASP A 141 -0.72 -26.92 -3.87
CA ASP A 141 -1.89 -27.60 -4.44
C ASP A 141 -2.84 -28.16 -3.37
N ALA A 142 -2.33 -28.79 -2.31
CA ALA A 142 -3.15 -29.22 -1.18
C ALA A 142 -3.79 -28.04 -0.43
N PHE A 143 -3.06 -26.94 -0.21
CA PHE A 143 -3.62 -25.74 0.40
C PHE A 143 -4.74 -25.14 -0.45
N MET A 144 -4.56 -25.15 -1.77
CA MET A 144 -5.59 -24.69 -2.70
C MET A 144 -6.82 -25.59 -2.72
N TRP A 145 -6.63 -26.90 -2.61
CA TRP A 145 -7.72 -27.86 -2.50
C TRP A 145 -8.53 -27.63 -1.22
N LEU A 146 -7.88 -27.50 -0.06
CA LEU A 146 -8.55 -27.23 1.22
C LEU A 146 -9.35 -25.92 1.17
N SER A 147 -8.75 -24.83 0.71
CA SER A 147 -9.43 -23.52 0.60
C SER A 147 -10.59 -23.52 -0.40
N SER A 148 -10.65 -24.52 -1.28
CA SER A 148 -11.77 -24.73 -2.19
C SER A 148 -12.97 -25.44 -1.54
N LEU A 149 -12.78 -26.02 -0.35
CA LEU A 149 -13.80 -26.71 0.45
C LEU A 149 -14.30 -25.83 1.59
N VAL A 150 -13.41 -25.04 2.21
CA VAL A 150 -13.73 -24.21 3.36
C VAL A 150 -13.01 -22.85 3.28
N PRO A 151 -13.75 -21.73 3.18
CA PRO A 151 -13.17 -20.40 3.11
C PRO A 151 -12.85 -19.90 4.52
N LEU A 152 -12.03 -20.61 5.29
CA LEU A 152 -11.53 -20.14 6.59
C LEU A 152 -10.10 -19.61 6.45
N ALA A 153 -9.15 -20.48 6.07
CA ALA A 153 -7.75 -20.10 5.91
C ALA A 153 -7.54 -19.16 4.71
N ALA A 154 -8.24 -19.39 3.60
CA ALA A 154 -8.19 -18.50 2.45
C ALA A 154 -9.47 -18.59 1.63
N ASP A 155 -9.72 -17.58 0.79
CA ASP A 155 -10.81 -17.59 -0.17
C ASP A 155 -10.33 -18.17 -1.52
N ILE A 156 -11.22 -18.79 -2.30
CA ILE A 156 -10.90 -19.29 -3.64
C ILE A 156 -10.23 -18.22 -4.53
N VAL A 157 -10.60 -16.95 -4.33
CA VAL A 157 -10.07 -15.78 -5.04
C VAL A 157 -8.61 -15.50 -4.72
N ASN A 158 -8.22 -15.55 -3.44
CA ASN A 158 -6.93 -15.05 -2.96
C ASN A 158 -6.03 -16.15 -2.36
N ARG A 159 -6.44 -17.43 -2.40
CA ARG A 159 -5.74 -18.57 -1.78
C ARG A 159 -4.27 -18.68 -2.14
N ARG A 160 -3.90 -18.42 -3.40
CA ARG A 160 -2.49 -18.47 -3.82
C ARG A 160 -1.66 -17.34 -3.22
N PHE A 161 -2.22 -16.13 -3.13
CA PHE A 161 -1.57 -14.98 -2.49
C PHE A 161 -1.43 -15.19 -0.97
N THR A 162 -2.46 -15.75 -0.34
CA THR A 162 -2.41 -16.13 1.08
C THR A 162 -1.32 -17.17 1.32
N PHE A 163 -1.25 -18.22 0.51
CA PHE A 163 -0.19 -19.24 0.61
C PHE A 163 1.20 -18.64 0.43
N GLU A 164 1.40 -17.80 -0.61
CA GLU A 164 2.69 -17.15 -0.86
C GLU A 164 3.11 -16.23 0.28
N THR A 165 2.15 -15.53 0.91
CA THR A 165 2.42 -14.70 2.10
C THR A 165 2.84 -15.55 3.29
N LEU A 166 2.09 -16.60 3.62
CA LEU A 166 2.37 -17.46 4.77
C LEU A 166 3.67 -18.24 4.62
N THR A 167 4.08 -18.52 3.37
CA THR A 167 5.27 -19.32 3.05
C THR A 167 6.45 -18.49 2.52
N ALA A 168 6.33 -17.16 2.51
CA ALA A 168 7.41 -16.24 2.19
C ALA A 168 8.70 -16.51 2.99
N PRO A 169 8.65 -16.73 4.33
CA PRO A 169 9.87 -17.02 5.10
C PRO A 169 10.43 -18.43 4.87
N THR A 170 9.63 -19.37 4.37
CA THR A 170 9.95 -20.81 4.29
C THR A 170 10.12 -21.33 2.86
N GLY A 171 10.11 -20.44 1.86
CA GLY A 171 10.36 -20.79 0.47
C GLY A 171 9.27 -21.67 -0.17
N LYS A 172 8.00 -21.28 -0.01
CA LYS A 172 6.80 -21.98 -0.57
C LYS A 172 6.44 -23.31 0.09
N ARG A 173 6.89 -23.53 1.32
CA ARG A 173 6.52 -24.71 2.12
C ARG A 173 5.75 -24.26 3.36
N LEU A 174 4.53 -24.76 3.53
CA LEU A 174 3.72 -24.42 4.70
C LEU A 174 3.94 -25.48 5.79
N PHE A 175 4.47 -25.05 6.93
CA PHE A 175 4.66 -25.91 8.10
C PHE A 175 3.49 -25.77 9.09
N TYR A 176 3.23 -26.82 9.87
CA TYR A 176 2.10 -26.87 10.81
C TYR A 176 2.07 -25.70 11.80
N PRO A 177 3.18 -25.27 12.45
CA PRO A 177 3.12 -24.19 13.43
C PRO A 177 2.70 -22.86 12.82
N ALA A 178 3.10 -22.57 11.57
CA ALA A 178 2.67 -21.37 10.85
C ALA A 178 1.17 -21.44 10.53
N TYR A 179 0.69 -22.60 10.07
CA TYR A 179 -0.73 -22.81 9.76
C TYR A 179 -1.62 -22.71 11.01
N ASP A 180 -1.24 -23.39 12.10
CA ASP A 180 -1.95 -23.34 13.37
C ASP A 180 -1.96 -21.94 13.98
N ARG A 181 -0.81 -21.26 13.98
CA ARG A 181 -0.71 -19.87 14.46
C ARG A 181 -1.63 -18.94 13.67
N PHE A 182 -1.63 -19.05 12.35
CA PHE A 182 -2.47 -18.21 11.50
C PHE A 182 -3.97 -18.40 11.79
N LEU A 183 -4.45 -19.64 11.96
CA LEU A 183 -5.84 -19.90 12.31
C LEU A 183 -6.20 -19.40 13.71
N LYS A 184 -5.30 -19.54 14.68
CA LYS A 184 -5.48 -18.98 16.03
C LYS A 184 -5.53 -17.45 16.01
N GLU A 185 -4.72 -16.80 15.19
CA GLU A 185 -4.78 -15.34 15.04
C GLU A 185 -6.08 -14.87 14.38
N ILE A 186 -6.67 -15.65 13.46
CA ILE A 186 -8.01 -15.34 12.93
C ILE A 186 -9.04 -15.29 14.06
N ASP A 187 -9.05 -16.27 14.96
CA ASP A 187 -9.95 -16.29 16.12
C ASP A 187 -9.62 -15.17 17.13
N ASN A 188 -8.35 -14.88 17.37
CA ASN A 188 -7.93 -13.78 18.23
C ASN A 188 -8.39 -12.41 17.70
N CYS A 189 -8.15 -12.13 16.41
CA CYS A 189 -8.59 -10.91 15.76
C CYS A 189 -10.11 -10.76 15.83
N MET A 190 -10.85 -11.84 15.56
CA MET A 190 -12.31 -11.84 15.67
C MET A 190 -12.77 -11.50 17.11
N ARG A 191 -12.23 -12.18 18.12
CA ARG A 191 -12.54 -11.91 19.54
C ARG A 191 -12.17 -10.49 19.94
N HIS A 192 -11.07 -9.96 19.41
CA HIS A 192 -10.66 -8.58 19.65
C HIS A 192 -11.66 -7.57 19.09
N LEU A 193 -12.13 -7.77 17.85
CA LEU A 193 -13.11 -6.90 17.21
C LEU A 193 -14.49 -6.96 17.88
N GLN A 194 -14.92 -8.15 18.33
CA GLN A 194 -16.18 -8.33 19.06
C GLN A 194 -16.21 -7.61 20.42
N LYS A 195 -15.05 -7.47 21.08
CA LYS A 195 -14.92 -6.76 22.35
C LYS A 195 -14.95 -5.24 22.21
N GLN A 196 -14.88 -4.71 20.99
CA GLN A 196 -14.86 -3.26 20.76
C GLN A 196 -16.21 -2.64 21.14
N ALA A 197 -16.15 -1.50 21.84
CA ALA A 197 -17.34 -0.74 22.17
C ALA A 197 -17.98 -0.14 20.92
N LYS A 198 -19.29 -0.33 20.76
CA LYS A 198 -20.08 0.25 19.66
C LYS A 198 -19.90 1.79 19.60
N PRO A 199 -20.02 2.41 18.42
CA PRO A 199 -19.97 3.86 18.29
C PRO A 199 -21.06 4.54 19.12
N LYS A 200 -20.72 5.63 19.83
CA LYS A 200 -21.62 6.31 20.74
C LYS A 200 -22.80 6.93 19.98
N GLY A 201 -24.01 6.65 20.47
CA GLY A 201 -25.25 7.17 19.91
C GLY A 201 -25.73 6.44 18.65
N ILE A 202 -25.10 5.31 18.29
CA ILE A 202 -25.47 4.49 17.14
C ILE A 202 -25.79 3.07 17.61
N GLU A 203 -26.97 2.59 17.22
CA GLU A 203 -27.32 1.18 17.29
C GLU A 203 -26.93 0.51 15.97
N LEU A 204 -25.93 -0.38 16.02
CA LEU A 204 -25.51 -1.19 14.87
C LEU A 204 -26.58 -2.24 14.56
N ALA A 205 -26.81 -2.50 13.27
CA ALA A 205 -27.70 -3.58 12.84
C ALA A 205 -27.17 -4.96 13.25
N ASP A 206 -28.04 -5.97 13.31
CA ASP A 206 -27.67 -7.35 13.70
C ASP A 206 -26.62 -7.97 12.77
N ASP A 207 -26.58 -7.53 11.51
CA ASP A 207 -25.66 -7.93 10.46
C ASP A 207 -24.53 -6.92 10.22
N GLU A 208 -24.39 -5.91 11.10
CA GLU A 208 -23.33 -4.90 11.04
C GLU A 208 -22.18 -5.24 12.01
N PHE A 209 -21.05 -5.63 11.44
CA PHE A 209 -19.86 -6.07 12.15
C PHE A 209 -18.77 -5.00 12.14
N ILE A 210 -18.11 -4.80 13.28
CA ILE A 210 -16.93 -3.96 13.40
C ILE A 210 -15.73 -4.70 12.78
N LEU A 211 -15.09 -4.10 11.79
CA LEU A 211 -14.01 -4.71 11.00
C LEU A 211 -12.64 -4.15 11.34
N HIS A 212 -12.58 -2.90 11.80
CA HIS A 212 -11.35 -2.26 12.22
C HIS A 212 -11.65 -1.04 13.10
N VAL A 213 -10.82 -0.82 14.13
CA VAL A 213 -10.96 0.31 15.05
C VAL A 213 -9.58 0.88 15.38
N GLU A 214 -9.44 2.19 15.30
CA GLU A 214 -8.28 2.91 15.82
C GLU A 214 -8.68 4.18 16.56
N GLY A 215 -7.78 4.69 17.40
CA GLY A 215 -8.04 5.80 18.29
C GLY A 215 -8.71 5.36 19.60
N THR A 216 -8.42 4.15 20.04
CA THR A 216 -8.72 3.59 21.37
C THR A 216 -7.58 3.88 22.35
N ALA A 217 -7.70 3.52 23.64
CA ALA A 217 -6.61 3.72 24.61
C ALA A 217 -5.28 3.05 24.20
N THR A 218 -5.34 2.00 23.38
CA THR A 218 -4.18 1.21 22.93
C THR A 218 -3.67 1.58 21.54
N SER A 219 -4.32 2.51 20.84
CA SER A 219 -3.98 2.89 19.45
C SER A 219 -3.95 4.40 19.25
N GLN A 220 -3.15 4.86 18.29
CA GLN A 220 -3.02 6.28 17.96
C GLN A 220 -4.37 6.85 17.48
N ARG A 221 -4.68 8.09 17.91
CA ARG A 221 -5.89 8.80 17.49
C ARG A 221 -5.83 9.15 15.99
N VAL A 222 -7.01 9.24 15.38
CA VAL A 222 -7.19 9.77 14.02
C VAL A 222 -7.61 11.23 14.13
N VAL A 223 -7.08 12.09 13.27
CA VAL A 223 -7.39 13.51 13.25
C VAL A 223 -8.40 13.77 12.13
N ARG A 224 -9.49 14.47 12.42
CA ARG A 224 -10.42 14.99 11.41
C ARG A 224 -10.25 16.50 11.28
N HIS A 225 -10.12 16.97 10.05
CA HIS A 225 -10.05 18.41 9.75
C HIS A 225 -11.38 18.91 9.17
N ILE A 226 -11.76 20.14 9.52
CA ILE A 226 -12.94 20.88 9.05
C ILE A 226 -12.48 22.29 8.63
N GLY A 227 -12.86 22.74 7.44
CA GLY A 227 -12.64 24.14 7.00
C GLY A 227 -11.19 24.50 6.64
N GLY A 228 -10.46 23.63 5.94
CA GLY A 228 -9.12 23.92 5.42
C GLY A 228 -8.02 24.17 6.47
N SER A 229 -8.33 24.05 7.77
CA SER A 229 -7.38 24.24 8.86
C SER A 229 -6.60 22.96 9.15
N SER A 230 -5.31 22.95 8.78
CA SER A 230 -4.37 21.87 9.11
C SER A 230 -3.23 22.46 9.93
N TRP A 231 -3.35 22.30 11.24
CA TRP A 231 -2.32 22.67 12.20
C TRP A 231 -1.77 21.42 12.87
N PRO A 232 -0.44 21.30 13.11
CA PRO A 232 0.09 20.21 13.92
C PRO A 232 -0.23 20.49 15.40
N VAL A 233 -0.87 19.53 16.07
CA VAL A 233 -0.94 19.53 17.53
C VAL A 233 0.46 19.21 18.05
N ILE A 234 1.16 20.21 18.60
CA ILE A 234 2.33 19.97 19.45
C ILE A 234 1.78 19.35 20.74
N ALA A 235 2.21 18.14 21.06
CA ALA A 235 1.65 17.29 22.11
C ALA A 235 1.90 17.75 23.57
N ASP A 236 2.33 18.99 23.82
CA ASP A 236 2.77 19.43 25.15
C ASP A 236 2.01 20.61 25.78
N LEU A 237 0.88 21.04 25.21
CA LEU A 237 -0.02 21.95 25.91
C LEU A 237 -1.49 21.52 25.77
N GLU A 238 -2.02 20.94 26.84
CA GLU A 238 -3.45 21.04 27.14
C GLU A 238 -3.85 22.52 27.12
N LEU A 239 -5.00 22.81 26.50
CA LEU A 239 -5.59 24.15 26.25
C LEU A 239 -5.06 24.91 25.02
N LEU A 240 -5.57 24.56 23.84
CA LEU A 240 -6.15 25.51 22.85
C LEU A 240 -6.69 24.70 21.65
N THR A 241 -7.99 24.41 21.65
CA THR A 241 -8.72 23.91 20.48
C THR A 241 -8.71 24.99 19.40
N VAL A 242 -7.91 24.80 18.35
CA VAL A 242 -8.06 25.57 17.11
C VAL A 242 -9.39 25.12 16.48
N GLU A 243 -10.30 26.07 16.24
CA GLU A 243 -11.57 25.81 15.55
C GLU A 243 -11.31 25.05 14.24
N GLY A 244 -11.74 23.79 14.16
CA GLY A 244 -11.69 22.99 12.93
C GLY A 244 -10.85 21.72 12.94
N THR A 245 -10.21 21.30 14.04
CA THR A 245 -9.50 19.99 14.11
C THR A 245 -9.96 19.14 15.29
N PHE A 246 -10.35 17.89 15.03
CA PHE A 246 -10.91 16.96 16.02
C PHE A 246 -10.09 15.68 16.10
N LEU A 247 -9.56 15.34 17.27
CA LEU A 247 -8.93 14.04 17.53
C LEU A 247 -10.00 13.03 17.90
N GLY A 248 -9.99 11.83 17.33
CA GLY A 248 -11.08 10.88 17.52
C GLY A 248 -10.73 9.41 17.36
N ARG A 249 -11.76 8.59 17.60
CA ARG A 249 -11.80 7.16 17.32
C ARG A 249 -12.47 6.96 15.95
N LEU A 250 -11.85 6.13 15.11
CA LEU A 250 -12.37 5.74 13.81
C LEU A 250 -12.75 4.27 13.85
N THR A 251 -13.97 3.94 13.43
CA THR A 251 -14.52 2.58 13.40
C THR A 251 -15.05 2.27 12.01
N LEU A 252 -14.56 1.19 11.38
CA LEU A 252 -15.06 0.68 10.11
C LEU A 252 -15.99 -0.51 10.35
N THR A 253 -17.14 -0.52 9.68
CA THR A 253 -18.05 -1.66 9.59
C THR A 253 -18.21 -2.13 8.14
N ASN A 254 -18.93 -3.23 7.93
CA ASN A 254 -19.31 -3.70 6.59
C ASN A 254 -20.31 -2.77 5.87
N TYR A 255 -20.80 -1.71 6.52
CA TYR A 255 -21.75 -0.76 5.92
C TYR A 255 -21.32 0.70 6.00
N ALA A 256 -20.52 1.09 6.99
CA ALA A 256 -20.25 2.50 7.25
C ALA A 256 -18.89 2.73 7.94
N LEU A 257 -18.45 3.98 7.84
CA LEU A 257 -17.33 4.52 8.60
C LEU A 257 -17.87 5.47 9.68
N TYR A 258 -17.46 5.25 10.93
CA TYR A 258 -17.88 6.04 12.08
C TYR A 258 -16.69 6.79 12.67
N PHE A 259 -16.84 8.10 12.84
CA PHE A 259 -15.84 8.94 13.51
C PHE A 259 -16.42 9.54 14.79
N GLU A 260 -15.76 9.29 15.93
CA GLU A 260 -16.13 9.81 17.24
C GLU A 260 -15.06 10.79 17.72
N ALA A 261 -15.41 12.08 17.79
CA ALA A 261 -14.52 13.08 18.35
C ALA A 261 -14.29 12.84 19.85
N SER A 262 -13.06 12.99 20.31
CA SER A 262 -12.68 12.89 21.72
C SER A 262 -13.14 14.17 22.41
N GLY A 263 -14.17 14.07 23.25
CA GLY A 263 -14.58 15.17 24.12
C GLY A 263 -13.74 15.26 25.39
N VAL A 264 -13.98 16.31 26.20
CA VAL A 264 -13.24 16.60 27.45
C VAL A 264 -13.35 15.49 28.50
N ILE A 265 -14.42 14.68 28.46
CA ILE A 265 -14.70 13.62 29.46
C ILE A 265 -15.07 12.29 28.79
N ASN A 266 -15.85 12.32 27.69
CA ASN A 266 -16.27 11.15 26.92
C ASN A 266 -16.25 11.49 25.42
N TYR A 267 -16.26 10.47 24.55
CA TYR A 267 -16.47 10.67 23.11
C TYR A 267 -17.79 11.40 22.82
N GLU A 268 -17.81 12.21 21.76
CA GLU A 268 -19.03 12.80 21.20
C GLU A 268 -19.84 11.75 20.42
N ASN A 269 -21.04 12.13 19.95
CA ASN A 269 -21.84 11.24 19.10
C ASN A 269 -21.10 10.98 17.79
N ALA A 270 -21.14 9.73 17.32
CA ALA A 270 -20.42 9.31 16.13
C ALA A 270 -20.99 9.98 14.86
N LEU A 271 -20.11 10.55 14.04
CA LEU A 271 -20.42 10.89 12.64
C LEU A 271 -20.46 9.60 11.83
N LYS A 272 -21.62 9.28 11.24
CA LYS A 272 -21.80 8.15 10.32
C LYS A 272 -21.57 8.59 8.88
N ILE A 273 -20.66 7.90 8.20
CA ILE A 273 -20.44 7.97 6.75
C ILE A 273 -20.91 6.64 6.17
N ASP A 274 -22.00 6.66 5.42
CA ASP A 274 -22.61 5.47 4.84
C ASP A 274 -21.86 5.06 3.56
N LEU A 275 -21.27 3.85 3.55
CA LEU A 275 -20.50 3.31 2.43
C LEU A 275 -21.35 2.38 1.54
N SER A 276 -22.57 2.06 1.95
CA SER A 276 -23.45 1.13 1.25
C SER A 276 -24.30 1.76 0.15
N ARG A 277 -24.37 3.10 0.14
CA ARG A 277 -25.23 3.82 -0.80
C ARG A 277 -24.63 3.82 -2.20
N LYS A 278 -25.50 3.75 -3.20
CA LYS A 278 -25.12 3.85 -4.61
C LYS A 278 -24.93 5.33 -5.00
N ILE A 279 -23.83 5.90 -4.55
CA ILE A 279 -23.44 7.27 -4.85
C ILE A 279 -21.98 7.23 -5.34
N ASP A 280 -21.58 8.20 -6.15
CA ASP A 280 -20.19 8.40 -6.58
C ASP A 280 -19.31 8.82 -5.37
N HIS A 281 -19.05 7.87 -4.48
CA HIS A 281 -18.17 8.00 -3.34
C HIS A 281 -16.72 7.94 -3.82
N SER A 282 -15.91 8.91 -3.38
CA SER A 282 -14.52 9.08 -3.78
C SER A 282 -13.66 9.03 -2.52
N VAL A 283 -12.77 8.03 -2.44
CA VAL A 283 -11.81 7.90 -1.32
C VAL A 283 -10.41 7.89 -1.87
N LYS A 284 -9.65 8.94 -1.54
CA LYS A 284 -8.33 9.18 -2.13
C LYS A 284 -7.29 9.52 -1.08
N PRO A 285 -6.03 9.11 -1.30
CA PRO A 285 -4.91 9.61 -0.52
C PRO A 285 -4.75 11.12 -0.77
N VAL A 286 -4.53 11.87 0.31
CA VAL A 286 -4.23 13.31 0.24
C VAL A 286 -2.99 13.59 1.06
N ALA A 287 -2.11 14.40 0.49
CA ALA A 287 -0.97 14.92 1.21
C ALA A 287 -1.43 16.06 2.13
N THR A 288 -1.10 15.97 3.40
CA THR A 288 -1.31 17.01 4.40
C THR A 288 0.02 17.44 5.01
N GLY A 289 0.05 18.61 5.62
CA GLY A 289 1.26 19.19 6.18
C GLY A 289 0.93 20.48 6.89
N PRO A 290 1.90 21.06 7.63
CA PRO A 290 1.69 22.32 8.32
C PRO A 290 1.10 23.36 7.37
N TRP A 291 -0.02 23.98 7.78
CA TRP A 291 -0.69 25.07 7.07
C TRP A 291 -1.35 24.66 5.74
N GLY A 292 -1.75 23.40 5.59
CA GLY A 292 -2.42 22.90 4.39
C GLY A 292 -1.47 22.62 3.24
N ALA A 293 -0.17 22.62 3.51
CA ALA A 293 0.83 22.28 2.51
C ALA A 293 0.78 20.76 2.22
N PRO A 294 0.70 20.32 0.97
CA PRO A 294 0.67 18.90 0.60
C PRO A 294 2.07 18.29 0.70
N LEU A 295 2.59 18.17 1.92
CA LEU A 295 3.98 17.76 2.19
C LEU A 295 4.12 16.28 2.55
N PHE A 296 3.11 15.70 3.21
CA PHE A 296 3.18 14.33 3.70
C PHE A 296 1.92 13.54 3.36
N ASP A 297 2.08 12.34 2.82
CA ASP A 297 0.97 11.45 2.45
C ASP A 297 0.31 10.78 3.67
N LYS A 298 -0.27 11.58 4.56
CA LYS A 298 -0.79 11.13 5.87
C LYS A 298 -2.30 11.10 5.96
N ALA A 299 -3.03 11.59 4.96
CA ALA A 299 -4.48 11.70 5.04
C ALA A 299 -5.22 10.91 3.95
N ILE A 300 -6.48 10.67 4.24
CA ILE A 300 -7.51 10.18 3.33
C ILE A 300 -8.60 11.24 3.30
N ILE A 301 -9.06 11.58 2.10
CA ILE A 301 -10.27 12.37 1.92
C ILE A 301 -11.41 11.46 1.44
N TYR A 302 -12.55 11.56 2.10
CA TYR A 302 -13.81 10.99 1.64
C TYR A 302 -14.68 12.11 1.06
N GLU A 303 -15.06 11.96 -0.21
CA GLU A 303 -15.91 12.89 -0.94
C GLU A 303 -17.18 12.18 -1.39
N SER A 304 -18.31 12.86 -1.28
CA SER A 304 -19.61 12.38 -1.74
C SER A 304 -20.46 13.60 -2.12
N PRO A 305 -21.32 13.53 -3.16
CA PRO A 305 -22.21 14.63 -3.54
C PRO A 305 -23.20 15.03 -2.44
N ASP A 306 -23.47 14.14 -1.47
CA ASP A 306 -24.31 14.44 -0.30
C ASP A 306 -23.61 15.37 0.71
N LEU A 307 -22.29 15.53 0.61
CA LEU A 307 -21.48 16.34 1.50
C LEU A 307 -21.04 17.64 0.80
N GLN A 308 -21.28 18.78 1.43
CA GLN A 308 -20.81 20.08 0.92
C GLN A 308 -19.28 20.22 0.98
N GLU A 309 -18.64 19.57 1.94
CA GLU A 309 -17.19 19.52 2.13
C GLU A 309 -16.78 18.07 2.42
N GLY A 310 -15.69 17.60 1.77
CA GLY A 310 -15.18 16.25 1.98
C GLY A 310 -14.70 16.04 3.42
N VAL A 311 -14.78 14.80 3.92
CA VAL A 311 -14.27 14.44 5.25
C VAL A 311 -12.80 14.10 5.14
N LEU A 312 -11.93 14.98 5.64
CA LEU A 312 -10.49 14.76 5.70
C LEU A 312 -10.09 14.07 7.01
N LEU A 313 -9.53 12.87 6.90
CA LEU A 313 -9.04 12.05 8.01
C LEU A 313 -7.51 11.90 7.89
N GLU A 314 -6.78 12.48 8.81
CA GLU A 314 -5.32 12.38 8.93
C GLU A 314 -4.91 11.29 9.94
N PHE A 315 -3.92 10.51 9.54
CA PHE A 315 -3.28 9.44 10.29
C PHE A 315 -1.86 9.88 10.67
N PRO A 316 -1.64 10.32 11.92
CA PRO A 316 -0.34 10.87 12.32
C PRO A 316 0.75 9.80 12.36
N GLU A 317 1.46 9.58 11.25
CA GLU A 317 2.68 8.77 11.17
C GLU A 317 3.87 9.64 10.76
N ILE A 318 5.02 9.51 11.43
CA ILE A 318 6.19 10.36 11.16
C ILE A 318 7.02 9.81 9.99
N THR A 319 7.08 8.48 9.85
CA THR A 319 8.09 7.79 9.03
C THR A 319 7.53 6.95 7.89
N SER A 320 6.21 6.71 7.85
CA SER A 320 5.54 5.83 6.89
C SER A 320 4.16 6.36 6.49
N SER A 321 3.60 5.83 5.39
CA SER A 321 2.19 5.96 5.02
C SER A 321 1.40 4.66 5.25
N THR A 322 2.02 3.66 5.89
CA THR A 322 1.51 2.29 5.96
C THR A 322 0.16 2.19 6.65
N ARG A 323 -0.09 2.99 7.69
CA ARG A 323 -1.39 3.00 8.38
C ARG A 323 -2.47 3.66 7.55
N ARG A 324 -2.14 4.78 6.91
CA ARG A 324 -3.03 5.47 5.96
C ARG A 324 -3.40 4.52 4.82
N ASP A 325 -2.41 3.86 4.23
CA ASP A 325 -2.60 2.94 3.11
C ASP A 325 -3.43 1.71 3.52
N HIS A 326 -3.24 1.20 4.74
CA HIS A 326 -4.05 0.13 5.30
C HIS A 326 -5.53 0.54 5.45
N TRP A 327 -5.81 1.69 6.06
CA TRP A 327 -7.18 2.21 6.15
C TRP A 327 -7.81 2.47 4.79
N LEU A 328 -7.04 3.04 3.86
CA LEU A 328 -7.49 3.29 2.50
C LEU A 328 -7.91 1.98 1.81
N ALA A 329 -7.10 0.93 1.93
CA ALA A 329 -7.40 -0.37 1.35
C ALA A 329 -8.67 -1.00 1.96
N LEU A 330 -8.83 -0.94 3.29
CA LEU A 330 -10.02 -1.48 3.96
C LEU A 330 -11.31 -0.72 3.58
N ILE A 331 -11.27 0.61 3.53
CA ILE A 331 -12.44 1.43 3.15
C ILE A 331 -12.80 1.15 1.68
N LYS A 332 -11.80 1.10 0.80
CA LYS A 332 -12.00 0.77 -0.62
C LYS A 332 -12.60 -0.62 -0.79
N GLU A 333 -12.15 -1.61 -0.04
CA GLU A 333 -12.69 -2.97 -0.13
C GLU A 333 -14.21 -3.00 0.14
N ILE A 334 -14.67 -2.30 1.18
CA ILE A 334 -16.10 -2.23 1.51
C ILE A 334 -16.89 -1.50 0.42
N LEU A 335 -16.36 -0.39 -0.10
CA LEU A 335 -16.98 0.33 -1.22
C LEU A 335 -17.08 -0.53 -2.48
N LEU A 336 -16.00 -1.22 -2.85
CA LEU A 336 -15.96 -2.10 -4.02
C LEU A 336 -16.89 -3.30 -3.86
N MET A 337 -17.02 -3.86 -2.66
CA MET A 337 -17.98 -4.92 -2.36
C MET A 337 -19.42 -4.47 -2.60
N HIS A 338 -19.81 -3.28 -2.10
CA HIS A 338 -21.15 -2.75 -2.33
C HIS A 338 -21.40 -2.41 -3.81
N ASN A 339 -20.39 -1.86 -4.50
CA ASN A 339 -20.45 -1.65 -5.95
C ASN A 339 -20.64 -2.97 -6.69
N PHE A 340 -19.89 -4.02 -6.35
CA PHE A 340 -20.03 -5.35 -6.93
C PHE A 340 -21.45 -5.91 -6.74
N LEU A 341 -22.00 -5.85 -5.53
CA LEU A 341 -23.36 -6.32 -5.25
C LEU A 341 -24.40 -5.55 -6.09
N SER A 342 -24.19 -4.25 -6.28
CA SER A 342 -25.05 -3.39 -7.09
C SER A 342 -24.94 -3.67 -8.59
N ASP A 343 -23.71 -3.75 -9.11
CA ASP A 343 -23.41 -3.85 -10.54
C ASP A 343 -23.84 -5.20 -11.11
N PHE A 344 -23.61 -6.27 -10.34
CA PHE A 344 -24.06 -7.61 -10.71
C PHE A 344 -25.51 -7.92 -10.28
N LYS A 345 -26.20 -6.95 -9.67
CA LYS A 345 -27.60 -7.05 -9.21
C LYS A 345 -27.85 -8.30 -8.37
N VAL A 346 -27.04 -8.47 -7.31
CA VAL A 346 -27.19 -9.58 -6.37
C VAL A 346 -28.35 -9.29 -5.41
N GLU A 347 -29.57 -9.58 -5.85
CA GLU A 347 -30.80 -9.24 -5.10
C GLU A 347 -31.10 -10.23 -3.96
N CYS A 348 -30.58 -11.47 -4.02
CA CYS A 348 -30.84 -12.48 -2.99
C CYS A 348 -30.08 -12.13 -1.70
N PRO A 349 -30.77 -11.91 -0.56
CA PRO A 349 -30.10 -11.52 0.69
C PRO A 349 -29.07 -12.54 1.18
N ILE A 350 -29.30 -13.83 0.92
CA ILE A 350 -28.39 -14.89 1.35
C ILE A 350 -27.10 -14.88 0.52
N GLN A 351 -27.20 -14.58 -0.78
CA GLN A 351 -26.02 -14.45 -1.66
C GLN A 351 -25.25 -13.17 -1.36
N ALA A 352 -25.96 -12.06 -1.12
CA ALA A 352 -25.33 -10.81 -0.67
C ALA A 352 -24.61 -11.02 0.66
N TRP A 353 -25.24 -11.68 1.63
CA TRP A 353 -24.64 -12.00 2.92
C TRP A 353 -23.42 -12.93 2.80
N GLU A 354 -23.43 -13.90 1.88
CA GLU A 354 -22.25 -14.73 1.61
C GLU A 354 -21.06 -13.87 1.14
N MET A 355 -21.29 -12.86 0.29
CA MET A 355 -20.22 -11.93 -0.12
C MET A 355 -19.76 -11.01 1.00
N HIS A 356 -20.69 -10.50 1.83
CA HIS A 356 -20.33 -9.80 3.06
C HIS A 356 -19.42 -10.68 3.92
N ALA A 357 -19.79 -11.95 4.13
CA ALA A 357 -19.04 -12.85 4.96
C ALA A 357 -17.63 -13.15 4.41
N ARG A 358 -17.51 -13.37 3.09
CA ARG A 358 -16.21 -13.55 2.43
C ARG A 358 -15.30 -12.34 2.58
N THR A 359 -15.87 -11.13 2.48
CA THR A 359 -15.16 -9.85 2.64
C THR A 359 -14.76 -9.59 4.09
N ILE A 360 -15.62 -9.92 5.05
CA ILE A 360 -15.28 -9.81 6.47
C ILE A 360 -14.15 -10.78 6.82
N LEU A 361 -14.24 -12.04 6.37
CA LEU A 361 -13.19 -13.03 6.58
C LEU A 361 -11.89 -12.64 5.87
N SER A 362 -11.92 -11.99 4.70
CA SER A 362 -10.70 -11.52 4.03
C SER A 362 -9.97 -10.44 4.83
N ILE A 363 -10.71 -9.49 5.41
CA ILE A 363 -10.16 -8.46 6.31
C ILE A 363 -9.58 -9.08 7.58
N ILE A 364 -10.27 -10.07 8.16
CA ILE A 364 -9.78 -10.75 9.37
C ILE A 364 -8.52 -11.56 9.09
N ARG A 365 -8.44 -12.25 7.94
CA ARG A 365 -7.20 -12.93 7.50
C ARG A 365 -6.05 -11.95 7.30
N LEU A 366 -6.32 -10.76 6.74
CA LEU A 366 -5.31 -9.71 6.61
C LEU A 366 -4.79 -9.28 7.99
N HIS A 367 -5.69 -9.04 8.96
CA HIS A 367 -5.30 -8.70 10.33
C HIS A 367 -4.47 -9.82 10.97
N ALA A 368 -4.91 -11.07 10.83
CA ALA A 368 -4.19 -12.25 11.34
C ALA A 368 -2.81 -12.41 10.70
N ALA A 369 -2.68 -12.18 9.39
CA ALA A 369 -1.40 -12.26 8.70
C ALA A 369 -0.45 -11.13 9.11
N ARG A 370 -0.96 -9.90 9.30
CA ARG A 370 -0.18 -8.77 9.83
C ARG A 370 0.28 -9.03 11.26
N GLU A 371 -0.58 -9.63 12.07
CA GLU A 371 -0.27 -10.02 13.45
C GLU A 371 0.77 -11.14 13.52
N MET A 372 0.73 -12.09 12.58
CA MET A 372 1.70 -13.18 12.51
C MET A 372 3.06 -12.72 11.96
N LEU A 373 3.07 -11.85 10.95
CA LEU A 373 4.27 -11.45 10.19
C LEU A 373 4.88 -10.12 10.63
N ARG A 374 4.49 -9.57 11.78
CA ARG A 374 4.77 -8.22 12.36
C ARG A 374 5.95 -7.42 11.78
N ILE A 375 7.13 -8.03 11.58
CA ILE A 375 8.33 -7.39 11.01
C ILE A 375 8.15 -6.96 9.55
N ALA A 376 7.47 -7.77 8.75
CA ALA A 376 7.21 -7.56 7.34
C ALA A 376 5.70 -7.78 7.07
N PRO A 377 4.84 -6.84 7.48
CA PRO A 377 3.40 -6.98 7.29
C PRO A 377 3.08 -7.06 5.79
N PRO A 378 2.16 -7.95 5.38
CA PRO A 378 1.81 -8.10 3.98
C PRO A 378 1.10 -6.85 3.43
N SER A 379 1.18 -6.70 2.11
CA SER A 379 0.39 -5.70 1.40
C SER A 379 -1.11 -5.98 1.60
N PRO A 380 -1.92 -4.99 2.01
CA PRO A 380 -3.36 -5.17 2.20
C PRO A 380 -4.06 -5.75 0.96
N THR A 381 -3.68 -5.27 -0.24
CA THR A 381 -4.30 -5.63 -1.51
C THR A 381 -4.32 -7.15 -1.75
N GLU A 382 -3.29 -7.89 -1.31
CA GLU A 382 -3.16 -9.33 -1.60
C GLU A 382 -4.19 -10.21 -0.89
N PHE A 383 -4.72 -9.74 0.25
CA PHE A 383 -5.75 -10.45 1.02
C PHE A 383 -7.15 -10.00 0.67
N LEU A 384 -7.31 -8.77 0.18
CA LEU A 384 -8.61 -8.17 -0.12
C LEU A 384 -9.12 -8.66 -1.49
N ILE A 385 -10.39 -9.06 -1.58
CA ILE A 385 -10.97 -9.71 -2.76
C ILE A 385 -11.08 -8.72 -3.92
N PHE A 386 -11.68 -7.56 -3.66
CA PHE A 386 -12.00 -6.61 -4.72
C PHE A 386 -10.81 -5.73 -5.05
N SER A 387 -10.09 -5.27 -4.04
CA SER A 387 -8.88 -4.45 -4.21
C SER A 387 -7.82 -5.20 -5.06
N LEU A 388 -7.68 -6.52 -4.88
CA LEU A 388 -6.79 -7.35 -5.68
C LEU A 388 -7.14 -7.33 -7.19
N TYR A 389 -8.42 -7.47 -7.51
CA TYR A 389 -8.88 -7.51 -8.91
C TYR A 389 -9.14 -6.14 -9.52
N GLU A 390 -9.14 -5.06 -8.73
CA GLU A 390 -9.03 -3.71 -9.27
C GLU A 390 -7.62 -3.45 -9.81
N GLU A 391 -6.58 -3.98 -9.16
CA GLU A 391 -5.18 -3.78 -9.57
C GLU A 391 -4.69 -4.77 -10.64
N LEU A 392 -5.22 -5.99 -10.67
CA LEU A 392 -4.81 -7.02 -11.62
C LEU A 392 -5.45 -6.86 -13.01
N PRO A 393 -4.69 -7.09 -14.10
CA PRO A 393 -5.28 -7.14 -15.44
C PRO A 393 -6.29 -8.29 -15.53
N LYS A 394 -7.42 -8.04 -16.21
CA LYS A 394 -8.57 -8.96 -16.32
C LYS A 394 -9.28 -9.26 -15.01
N GLY A 395 -9.08 -8.45 -13.97
CA GLY A 395 -9.81 -8.63 -12.72
C GLY A 395 -11.32 -8.44 -12.87
N ASP A 396 -11.77 -7.61 -13.81
CA ASP A 396 -13.18 -7.46 -14.20
C ASP A 396 -13.83 -8.80 -14.61
N TYR A 397 -13.14 -9.59 -15.44
CA TYR A 397 -13.60 -10.92 -15.84
C TYR A 397 -13.65 -11.89 -14.65
N VAL A 398 -12.69 -11.79 -13.72
CA VAL A 398 -12.72 -12.61 -12.49
C VAL A 398 -13.90 -12.25 -11.61
N LEU A 399 -14.20 -10.96 -11.44
CA LEU A 399 -15.38 -10.51 -10.68
C LEU A 399 -16.68 -10.97 -11.36
N GLU A 400 -16.76 -10.96 -12.68
CA GLU A 400 -17.91 -11.52 -13.39
C GLU A 400 -18.11 -13.02 -13.11
N GLN A 401 -17.04 -13.82 -13.22
CA GLN A 401 -17.09 -15.25 -12.89
C GLN A 401 -17.41 -15.49 -11.41
N LEU A 402 -16.91 -14.63 -10.53
CA LEU A 402 -17.21 -14.67 -9.11
C LEU A 402 -18.72 -14.46 -8.86
N ALA A 403 -19.33 -13.46 -9.51
CA ALA A 403 -20.77 -13.21 -9.43
C ALA A 403 -21.60 -14.38 -9.98
N GLN A 404 -21.14 -15.03 -11.07
CA GLN A 404 -21.79 -16.22 -11.61
C GLN A 404 -21.69 -17.43 -10.66
N SER A 405 -20.54 -17.62 -10.01
CA SER A 405 -20.33 -18.67 -9.02
C SER A 405 -21.25 -18.48 -7.81
N LEU A 406 -21.40 -17.23 -7.33
CA LEU A 406 -22.22 -16.88 -6.17
C LEU A 406 -23.69 -17.29 -6.33
N LYS A 407 -24.23 -17.22 -7.54
CA LYS A 407 -25.63 -17.60 -7.83
C LYS A 407 -25.94 -19.08 -7.54
N ARG A 408 -24.91 -19.93 -7.48
CA ARG A 408 -25.03 -21.38 -7.25
C ARG A 408 -24.48 -21.83 -5.89
N VAL A 409 -23.87 -20.93 -5.11
CA VAL A 409 -23.34 -21.27 -3.79
C VAL A 409 -24.48 -21.65 -2.84
N ASN A 410 -24.39 -22.85 -2.26
CA ASN A 410 -25.24 -23.29 -1.15
C ASN A 410 -24.81 -22.59 0.14
N SER A 411 -25.21 -21.32 0.30
CA SER A 411 -24.86 -20.47 1.44
C SER A 411 -25.37 -20.99 2.80
N GLY A 412 -26.28 -21.97 2.82
CA GLY A 412 -26.73 -22.67 4.03
C GLY A 412 -25.87 -23.84 4.47
N GLN A 413 -24.83 -24.24 3.72
CA GLN A 413 -23.95 -25.34 4.11
C GLN A 413 -23.04 -24.92 5.29
N PRO A 414 -22.71 -25.82 6.25
CA PRO A 414 -21.89 -25.46 7.42
C PRO A 414 -20.52 -24.88 7.09
N CYS A 415 -19.92 -25.24 5.96
CA CYS A 415 -18.63 -24.73 5.50
C CYS A 415 -18.73 -23.54 4.53
N SER A 416 -19.90 -22.89 4.39
CA SER A 416 -20.01 -21.61 3.68
C SER A 416 -19.34 -20.48 4.49
N ALA A 417 -18.93 -19.40 3.83
CA ALA A 417 -18.33 -18.26 4.52
C ALA A 417 -19.31 -17.64 5.52
N SER A 418 -20.58 -17.53 5.15
CA SER A 418 -21.63 -17.01 6.03
C SER A 418 -21.87 -17.88 7.27
N SER A 419 -21.86 -19.21 7.14
CA SER A 419 -22.00 -20.14 8.27
C SER A 419 -20.78 -20.06 9.20
N ILE A 420 -19.57 -20.11 8.65
CA ILE A 420 -18.32 -20.00 9.42
C ILE A 420 -18.28 -18.69 10.19
N LEU A 421 -18.53 -17.57 9.51
CA LEU A 421 -18.52 -16.24 10.13
C LEU A 421 -19.56 -16.17 11.26
N ARG A 422 -20.77 -16.68 11.04
CA ARG A 422 -21.82 -16.73 12.06
C ARG A 422 -21.39 -17.54 13.28
N LYS A 423 -20.80 -18.72 13.08
CA LYS A 423 -20.38 -19.60 14.19
C LYS A 423 -19.18 -19.04 14.96
N LEU A 424 -18.27 -18.32 14.29
CA LEU A 424 -17.21 -17.55 14.98
C LEU A 424 -17.78 -16.36 15.77
N ASN A 425 -18.86 -15.75 15.26
CA ASN A 425 -19.50 -14.56 15.83
C ASN A 425 -20.50 -14.81 16.97
N LEU A 426 -21.13 -15.99 17.06
CA LEU A 426 -22.06 -16.27 18.14
C LEU A 426 -21.32 -16.54 19.47
N PRO A 427 -21.76 -15.95 20.60
CA PRO A 427 -21.50 -16.47 21.93
C PRO A 427 -22.39 -17.70 22.19
N GLU A 428 -21.84 -18.80 22.67
CA GLU A 428 -22.62 -19.98 23.07
C GLU A 428 -23.31 -19.83 24.45
N PRO A 429 -24.38 -20.61 24.78
CA PRO A 429 -25.07 -21.65 23.99
C PRO A 429 -26.63 -21.54 23.95
N ASN A 430 -27.25 -22.48 23.21
CA ASN A 430 -28.68 -22.90 23.15
C ASN A 430 -29.55 -22.42 21.98
N VAL A 431 -29.31 -22.93 20.76
CA VAL A 431 -30.42 -23.26 19.82
C VAL A 431 -30.10 -24.59 19.12
N LEU A 432 -30.12 -25.69 19.88
CA LEU A 432 -30.36 -27.03 19.32
C LEU A 432 -31.86 -27.16 19.03
N SER A 433 -32.37 -26.62 17.93
CA SER A 433 -33.75 -26.95 17.52
C SER A 433 -34.15 -26.71 16.06
N LEU A 434 -33.29 -26.13 15.19
CA LEU A 434 -33.68 -25.91 13.78
C LEU A 434 -32.74 -26.54 12.74
N GLU A 435 -31.70 -27.26 13.17
CA GLU A 435 -30.77 -27.93 12.24
C GLU A 435 -31.13 -29.42 12.03
N ALA A 436 -31.90 -30.03 12.95
CA ALA A 436 -32.31 -31.44 12.90
C ALA A 436 -33.36 -31.78 11.81
N LYS A 437 -33.98 -30.78 11.17
CA LYS A 437 -34.93 -31.01 10.06
C LYS A 437 -34.27 -31.03 8.68
N ILE A 438 -33.00 -30.64 8.57
CA ILE A 438 -32.25 -30.62 7.32
C ILE A 438 -31.45 -31.93 7.13
N GLU A 439 -31.25 -32.70 8.21
CA GLU A 439 -30.50 -33.97 8.21
C GLU A 439 -31.05 -35.05 7.26
N SER A 440 -32.32 -34.98 6.85
CA SER A 440 -32.96 -36.06 6.07
C SER A 440 -32.90 -35.89 4.55
N GLU A 441 -32.58 -34.71 4.01
CA GLU A 441 -32.62 -34.47 2.54
C GLU A 441 -31.28 -34.02 1.94
N VAL A 442 -30.30 -33.61 2.78
CA VAL A 442 -29.04 -33.00 2.30
C VAL A 442 -27.92 -34.01 2.01
N SER A 443 -28.11 -35.30 2.29
CA SER A 443 -27.13 -36.35 1.93
C SER A 443 -27.12 -36.75 0.44
N GLU A 444 -28.03 -36.22 -0.38
CA GLU A 444 -28.20 -36.65 -1.78
C GLU A 444 -27.55 -35.75 -2.86
N THR A 445 -26.83 -34.69 -2.50
CA THR A 445 -26.18 -33.82 -3.51
C THR A 445 -24.71 -33.54 -3.23
N ILE A 446 -23.92 -34.60 -3.06
CA ILE A 446 -22.51 -34.59 -3.52
C ILE A 446 -22.51 -35.31 -4.87
N ALA A 447 -23.09 -34.65 -5.87
CA ALA A 447 -22.95 -35.08 -7.26
C ALA A 447 -21.57 -34.64 -7.73
N VAL A 448 -20.61 -35.57 -7.64
CA VAL A 448 -19.36 -35.52 -8.40
C VAL A 448 -19.73 -35.26 -9.86
N GLY A 449 -19.38 -34.09 -10.39
CA GLY A 449 -19.40 -33.82 -11.83
C GLY A 449 -20.34 -32.73 -12.39
N LYS A 450 -21.12 -31.97 -11.59
CA LYS A 450 -21.91 -30.83 -12.12
C LYS A 450 -21.56 -29.44 -11.57
N ASP A 451 -21.02 -29.37 -10.36
CA ASP A 451 -20.53 -28.12 -9.76
C ASP A 451 -19.09 -27.76 -10.20
N ASP A 452 -18.39 -28.69 -10.85
CA ASP A 452 -16.98 -28.54 -11.23
C ASP A 452 -16.79 -27.54 -12.39
N ASP A 453 -17.72 -27.47 -13.35
CA ASP A 453 -17.55 -26.66 -14.58
C ASP A 453 -17.43 -25.15 -14.32
N ASN A 454 -18.13 -24.60 -13.32
CA ASN A 454 -18.06 -23.17 -12.98
C ASN A 454 -16.96 -22.87 -11.94
N LYS A 455 -16.65 -23.82 -11.05
CA LYS A 455 -15.50 -23.70 -10.16
C LYS A 455 -14.20 -23.68 -10.98
N THR A 456 -14.14 -24.53 -12.00
CA THR A 456 -13.05 -24.54 -12.99
C THR A 456 -13.04 -23.30 -13.87
N SER A 457 -14.21 -22.72 -14.24
CA SER A 457 -14.25 -21.45 -14.99
C SER A 457 -13.69 -20.27 -14.19
N LEU A 458 -14.11 -20.10 -12.93
CA LEU A 458 -13.59 -19.08 -12.02
C LEU A 458 -12.09 -19.28 -11.77
N GLU A 459 -11.66 -20.51 -11.50
CA GLU A 459 -10.24 -20.83 -11.29
C GLU A 459 -9.38 -20.54 -12.54
N THR A 460 -9.92 -20.82 -13.73
CA THR A 460 -9.26 -20.48 -14.99
C THR A 460 -9.12 -18.97 -15.17
N ALA A 461 -10.16 -18.20 -14.84
CA ALA A 461 -10.14 -16.74 -14.88
C ALA A 461 -9.07 -16.17 -13.94
N ILE A 462 -9.01 -16.68 -12.70
CA ILE A 462 -8.01 -16.29 -11.69
C ILE A 462 -6.59 -16.57 -12.20
N ASN A 463 -6.35 -17.77 -12.72
CA ASN A 463 -5.03 -18.16 -13.24
C ASN A 463 -4.60 -17.28 -14.43
N GLN A 464 -5.53 -16.90 -15.30
CA GLN A 464 -5.27 -16.01 -16.42
C GLN A 464 -4.91 -14.59 -15.96
N ALA A 465 -5.72 -13.98 -15.09
CA ALA A 465 -5.47 -12.64 -14.53
C ALA A 465 -4.09 -12.58 -13.86
N ARG A 466 -3.73 -13.62 -13.11
CA ARG A 466 -2.42 -13.73 -12.46
C ARG A 466 -1.27 -13.86 -13.45
N LYS A 467 -1.41 -14.68 -14.51
CA LYS A 467 -0.38 -14.85 -15.54
C LYS A 467 -0.08 -13.52 -16.22
N GLU A 468 -1.11 -12.74 -16.51
CA GLU A 468 -0.98 -11.40 -17.09
C GLU A 468 -0.41 -10.39 -16.09
N GLY A 469 -0.87 -10.42 -14.84
CA GLY A 469 -0.34 -9.58 -13.76
C GLY A 469 1.17 -9.76 -13.57
N ARG A 470 1.67 -11.01 -13.58
CA ARG A 470 3.12 -11.30 -13.56
C ARG A 470 3.86 -10.75 -14.78
N GLY A 471 3.21 -10.74 -15.95
CA GLY A 471 3.77 -10.13 -17.16
C GLY A 471 3.92 -8.62 -17.01
N VAL A 472 2.89 -7.94 -16.52
CA VAL A 472 2.89 -6.48 -16.25
C VAL A 472 3.92 -6.13 -15.19
N ALA A 473 4.01 -6.89 -14.10
CA ALA A 473 4.98 -6.67 -13.03
C ALA A 473 6.43 -6.78 -13.54
N LYS A 474 6.74 -7.79 -14.36
CA LYS A 474 8.06 -7.93 -15.00
C LYS A 474 8.37 -6.74 -15.91
N ALA A 475 7.40 -6.28 -16.71
CA ALA A 475 7.58 -5.11 -17.58
C ALA A 475 7.82 -3.83 -16.78
N ARG A 476 7.10 -3.63 -15.66
CA ARG A 476 7.33 -2.49 -14.75
C ARG A 476 8.72 -2.54 -14.13
N ALA A 477 9.16 -3.70 -13.64
CA ALA A 477 10.50 -3.86 -13.07
C ALA A 477 11.62 -3.57 -14.09
N VAL A 478 11.47 -3.99 -15.35
CA VAL A 478 12.42 -3.66 -16.42
C VAL A 478 12.43 -2.17 -16.72
N MET A 479 11.25 -1.53 -16.77
CA MET A 479 11.15 -0.09 -16.99
C MET A 479 11.79 0.71 -15.85
N GLU A 480 11.67 0.26 -14.60
CA GLU A 480 12.29 0.89 -13.44
C GLU A 480 13.80 0.69 -13.39
N GLY A 481 14.31 -0.49 -13.71
CA GLY A 481 15.75 -0.73 -13.85
C GLY A 481 16.39 0.18 -14.91
N LEU A 482 15.72 0.36 -16.06
CA LEU A 482 16.15 1.31 -17.11
C LEU A 482 16.01 2.78 -16.67
N LYS A 483 15.18 3.06 -15.66
CA LYS A 483 14.97 4.41 -15.13
C LYS A 483 16.11 4.82 -14.19
N GLU A 484 16.63 3.88 -13.40
CA GLU A 484 17.79 4.04 -12.50
C GLU A 484 19.09 4.30 -13.27
N GLU A 485 19.30 3.61 -14.40
CA GLU A 485 20.51 3.78 -15.22
C GLU A 485 20.58 5.18 -15.88
N GLY A 486 19.43 5.74 -16.29
CA GLY A 486 19.34 7.10 -16.83
C GLY A 486 19.48 8.24 -15.80
N ILE A 487 19.58 7.93 -14.49
CA ILE A 487 19.77 8.94 -13.44
C ILE A 487 21.26 9.30 -13.27
N GLY A 488 22.17 8.33 -13.47
CA GLY A 488 23.62 8.56 -13.42
C GLY A 488 24.12 9.55 -14.48
N GLU A 489 23.57 9.47 -15.69
CA GLU A 489 23.91 10.36 -16.81
C GLU A 489 23.40 11.79 -16.61
N ASN A 490 22.27 11.99 -15.92
CA ASN A 490 21.73 13.33 -15.68
C ASN A 490 22.40 14.05 -14.50
N ALA A 491 22.87 13.30 -13.50
CA ALA A 491 23.61 13.86 -12.36
C ALA A 491 24.98 14.43 -12.77
N THR A 492 25.66 13.78 -13.71
CA THR A 492 26.95 14.25 -14.26
C THR A 492 26.78 15.54 -15.07
N ILE A 493 25.72 15.64 -15.87
CA ILE A 493 25.36 16.85 -16.62
C ILE A 493 25.06 18.03 -15.68
N LEU A 494 24.35 17.80 -14.57
CA LEU A 494 24.04 18.84 -13.57
C LEU A 494 25.30 19.33 -12.83
N ALA A 495 26.21 18.41 -12.46
CA ALA A 495 27.47 18.74 -11.82
C ALA A 495 28.38 19.59 -12.73
N GLU A 496 28.35 19.34 -14.03
CA GLU A 496 29.11 20.08 -15.04
C GLU A 496 28.53 21.49 -15.28
N LEU A 497 27.20 21.63 -15.30
CA LEU A 497 26.49 22.90 -15.47
C LEU A 497 26.65 23.86 -14.29
N LEU A 498 26.82 23.34 -13.07
CA LEU A 498 27.01 24.15 -11.85
C LEU A 498 28.46 24.62 -11.62
N LYS A 499 29.42 24.24 -12.49
CA LYS A 499 30.83 24.68 -12.41
C LYS A 499 31.02 26.20 -12.24
N PRO A 500 30.29 27.11 -12.91
CA PRO A 500 30.47 28.55 -12.77
C PRO A 500 30.04 29.07 -11.37
N LEU A 501 28.96 28.52 -10.82
CA LEU A 501 28.39 28.89 -9.51
C LEU A 501 29.21 28.36 -8.33
N ARG A 502 29.92 27.24 -8.53
CA ARG A 502 30.78 26.63 -7.51
C ARG A 502 31.94 27.54 -7.08
N SER A 503 32.32 28.54 -7.88
CA SER A 503 33.36 29.51 -7.54
C SER A 503 32.94 30.52 -6.45
N VAL A 504 31.63 30.79 -6.31
CA VAL A 504 31.08 31.79 -5.38
C VAL A 504 30.81 31.18 -4.01
N PHE A 505 30.45 29.90 -3.97
CA PHE A 505 30.13 29.14 -2.76
C PHE A 505 31.25 29.09 -1.69
N PRO A 506 32.54 28.85 -2.02
CA PRO A 506 33.60 28.81 -1.02
C PRO A 506 33.85 30.19 -0.37
N TRP A 507 33.69 31.30 -1.12
CA TRP A 507 33.85 32.66 -0.57
C TRP A 507 32.78 32.98 0.48
N PHE A 508 31.51 32.62 0.23
CA PHE A 508 30.44 32.76 1.23
C PHE A 508 30.63 31.84 2.44
N ARG A 509 31.12 30.62 2.21
CA ARG A 509 31.41 29.66 3.29
C ARG A 509 32.56 30.12 4.17
N GLU A 510 33.63 30.69 3.61
CA GLU A 510 34.77 31.29 4.33
C GLU A 510 34.31 32.50 5.19
N ILE A 511 33.32 33.26 4.72
CA ILE A 511 32.70 34.37 5.48
C ILE A 511 31.81 33.86 6.63
N LEU A 512 31.01 32.82 6.42
CA LEU A 512 30.13 32.28 7.47
C LEU A 512 30.87 31.43 8.51
N SER A 513 31.96 30.77 8.10
CA SER A 513 32.76 29.89 8.97
C SER A 513 33.79 30.63 9.83
N TRP A 514 33.86 31.97 9.74
CA TRP A 514 34.80 32.79 10.50
C TRP A 514 36.28 32.41 10.31
N GLU A 515 36.65 31.81 9.17
CA GLU A 515 38.04 31.44 8.87
C GLU A 515 38.98 32.66 8.85
N ARG A 516 38.45 33.86 8.55
CA ARG A 516 39.17 35.14 8.64
C ARG A 516 38.37 36.19 9.43
N PRO A 517 38.57 36.29 10.76
CA PRO A 517 37.72 37.09 11.64
C PRO A 517 37.76 38.60 11.35
N ALA A 518 38.89 39.14 10.88
CA ALA A 518 39.01 40.55 10.55
C ALA A 518 38.19 40.95 9.30
N THR A 519 38.20 40.11 8.26
CA THR A 519 37.43 40.36 7.04
C THR A 519 35.94 40.12 7.24
N THR A 520 35.55 39.13 8.03
CA THR A 520 34.14 38.90 8.36
C THR A 520 33.58 40.05 9.20
N LEU A 521 34.30 40.52 10.22
CA LEU A 521 33.90 41.69 11.01
C LEU A 521 33.74 42.95 10.14
N LEU A 522 34.62 43.17 9.16
CA LEU A 522 34.53 44.31 8.25
C LEU A 522 33.32 44.20 7.30
N VAL A 523 33.04 42.99 6.80
CA VAL A 523 31.83 42.71 5.99
C VAL A 523 30.56 42.87 6.83
N PHE A 524 30.52 42.36 8.06
CA PHE A 524 29.39 42.55 8.97
C PHE A 524 29.18 44.02 9.32
N ALA A 525 30.25 44.76 9.63
CA ALA A 525 30.18 46.20 9.88
C ALA A 525 29.68 46.96 8.65
N ALA A 526 30.13 46.60 7.45
CA ALA A 526 29.64 47.18 6.20
C ALA A 526 28.16 46.89 5.98
N ILE A 527 27.70 45.66 6.20
CA ILE A 527 26.29 45.26 6.09
C ILE A 527 25.45 46.05 7.08
N ILE A 528 25.85 46.10 8.36
CA ILE A 528 25.15 46.86 9.41
C ILE A 528 25.08 48.35 9.05
N LEU A 529 26.19 48.93 8.55
CA LEU A 529 26.24 50.34 8.14
C LEU A 529 25.34 50.61 6.92
N THR A 530 25.25 49.66 5.96
CA THR A 530 24.36 49.77 4.80
C THR A 530 22.88 49.67 5.17
N VAL A 531 22.53 48.86 6.16
CA VAL A 531 21.17 48.75 6.71
C VAL A 531 20.83 50.02 7.49
N TYR A 532 21.72 50.46 8.38
CA TYR A 532 21.53 51.65 9.22
C TYR A 532 21.37 52.94 8.40
N LYS A 533 22.12 53.09 7.29
CA LYS A 533 22.01 54.27 6.40
C LYS A 533 20.92 54.16 5.33
N GLU A 534 20.07 53.13 5.35
CA GLU A 534 19.07 52.83 4.31
C GLU A 534 19.67 52.73 2.88
N TRP A 535 20.94 52.32 2.75
CA TRP A 535 21.63 52.21 1.45
C TRP A 535 21.35 50.90 0.71
N ILE A 536 20.41 50.09 1.20
CA ILE A 536 20.01 48.80 0.63
C ILE A 536 19.67 48.93 -0.87
N GLY A 537 18.94 49.98 -1.27
CA GLY A 537 18.62 50.22 -2.69
C GLY A 537 19.87 50.46 -3.55
N LYS A 538 20.84 51.21 -3.04
CA LYS A 538 22.12 51.48 -3.73
C LYS A 538 22.99 50.22 -3.81
N ALA A 539 22.99 49.39 -2.77
CA ALA A 539 23.70 48.11 -2.76
C ALA A 539 23.09 47.13 -3.78
N LEU A 540 21.76 47.04 -3.86
CA LEU A 540 21.05 46.25 -4.88
C LEU A 540 21.36 46.75 -6.30
N SER A 541 21.37 48.07 -6.51
CA SER A 541 21.75 48.68 -7.78
C SER A 541 23.18 48.31 -8.20
N ALA A 542 24.14 48.42 -7.28
CA ALA A 542 25.53 48.03 -7.52
C ALA A 542 25.65 46.54 -7.87
N GLY A 543 24.91 45.67 -7.19
CA GLY A 543 24.85 44.23 -7.49
C GLY A 543 24.33 43.93 -8.89
N LEU A 544 23.22 44.56 -9.30
CA LEU A 544 22.65 44.41 -10.64
C LEU A 544 23.63 44.87 -11.73
N LEU A 545 24.31 46.01 -11.52
CA LEU A 545 25.33 46.50 -12.45
C LEU A 545 26.55 45.59 -12.52
N LEU A 546 26.94 44.95 -11.42
CA LEU A 546 28.04 43.99 -11.38
C LEU A 546 27.70 42.72 -12.17
N VAL A 547 26.45 42.25 -12.11
CA VAL A 547 25.95 41.14 -12.95
C VAL A 547 26.01 41.55 -14.43
N VAL A 548 25.52 42.74 -14.79
CA VAL A 548 25.59 43.23 -16.19
C VAL A 548 27.04 43.36 -16.67
N ALA A 549 27.94 43.86 -15.83
CA ALA A 549 29.37 43.95 -16.14
C ALA A 549 30.00 42.58 -16.37
N ASN A 550 29.62 41.56 -15.58
CA ASN A 550 30.07 40.19 -15.79
C ASN A 550 29.49 39.57 -17.08
N MET A 551 28.23 39.86 -17.43
CA MET A 551 27.64 39.43 -18.71
C MET A 551 28.38 40.06 -19.91
N ILE A 552 28.76 41.34 -19.81
CA ILE A 552 29.57 42.03 -20.82
C ILE A 552 31.00 41.49 -20.87
N ARG A 553 31.61 41.19 -19.72
CA ARG A 553 32.95 40.58 -19.65
C ARG A 553 32.97 39.19 -20.29
N ALA A 554 31.99 38.34 -19.97
CA ALA A 554 31.82 37.03 -20.60
C ALA A 554 31.63 37.13 -22.13
N ARG A 555 30.97 38.20 -22.60
CA ARG A 555 30.86 38.52 -24.04
C ARG A 555 32.20 38.93 -24.66
N GLN A 556 33.00 39.74 -23.97
CA GLN A 556 34.32 40.19 -24.43
C GLN A 556 35.34 39.05 -24.48
N GLU A 557 35.33 38.18 -23.47
CA GLU A 557 36.20 36.99 -23.42
C GLU A 557 35.87 36.00 -24.55
N ARG A 558 34.58 35.83 -24.89
CA ARG A 558 34.17 35.01 -26.05
C ARG A 558 34.53 35.61 -27.42
N LEU A 559 34.56 36.93 -27.56
CA LEU A 559 35.01 37.57 -28.80
C LEU A 559 36.52 37.39 -29.02
N LYS A 560 37.29 37.19 -27.94
CA LYS A 560 38.73 36.91 -27.98
C LYS A 560 39.04 35.43 -28.23
N ASP A 561 38.18 34.51 -27.74
CA ASP A 561 38.40 33.07 -27.84
C ASP A 561 37.46 32.45 -28.90
N LYS A 562 37.79 32.69 -30.17
CA LYS A 562 37.06 32.15 -31.33
C LYS A 562 37.43 30.69 -31.61
N GLN A 563 37.56 29.84 -30.59
CA GLN A 563 37.51 28.37 -30.67
C GLN A 563 37.74 27.77 -29.28
N LYS A 564 36.65 27.38 -28.60
CA LYS A 564 36.66 26.34 -27.57
C LYS A 564 35.23 25.81 -27.44
N GLU A 565 34.94 24.86 -28.31
CA GLU A 565 33.82 23.96 -28.12
C GLU A 565 34.11 23.10 -26.89
N ILE A 566 33.14 23.03 -25.98
CA ILE A 566 33.25 22.26 -24.75
C ILE A 566 33.16 20.78 -25.13
N VAL A 567 34.29 20.08 -25.08
CA VAL A 567 34.39 18.63 -25.28
C VAL A 567 34.21 17.96 -23.93
N VAL A 568 33.19 17.11 -23.81
CA VAL A 568 32.95 16.26 -22.65
C VAL A 568 33.49 14.87 -23.00
N CYS A 569 34.51 14.41 -22.27
CA CYS A 569 35.04 13.06 -22.38
C CYS A 569 34.31 12.14 -21.40
N THR A 570 33.49 11.23 -21.91
CA THR A 570 32.98 10.06 -21.17
C THR A 570 34.02 8.95 -21.22
N GLY A 571 34.89 8.91 -20.21
CA GLY A 571 35.83 7.82 -20.05
C GLY A 571 36.56 7.90 -18.73
N SER A 572 35.97 7.33 -17.68
CA SER A 572 36.74 6.62 -16.65
C SER A 572 35.80 5.85 -15.72
N ASP A 573 35.89 4.53 -15.83
CA ASP A 573 35.85 3.51 -14.77
C ASP A 573 35.39 3.95 -13.38
N HIS A 574 34.21 3.50 -12.95
CA HIS A 574 34.00 3.14 -11.55
C HIS A 574 33.12 1.89 -11.45
N THR A 575 33.74 0.85 -10.89
CA THR A 575 33.15 -0.41 -10.42
C THR A 575 31.99 -0.20 -9.44
N PRO A 576 30.97 -1.08 -9.43
CA PRO A 576 29.78 -0.92 -8.62
C PRO A 576 30.04 -1.42 -7.20
N SER A 577 29.95 -0.55 -6.20
CA SER A 577 29.74 -0.98 -4.81
C SER A 577 28.24 -1.02 -4.54
N THR A 578 27.71 -2.24 -4.63
CA THR A 578 26.38 -2.66 -4.22
C THR A 578 26.15 -2.41 -2.72
N ARG A 579 24.89 -2.17 -2.37
CA ARG A 579 24.26 -2.08 -1.03
C ARG A 579 24.32 -0.72 -0.36
N GLU A 580 23.21 0.01 -0.43
CA GLU A 580 22.22 0.10 0.66
C GLU A 580 21.01 0.96 0.21
N ASN A 581 19.81 0.53 0.62
CA ASN A 581 18.55 1.27 0.64
C ASN A 581 17.79 1.52 -0.68
N ILE A 582 17.24 0.44 -1.23
CA ILE A 582 16.17 0.45 -2.25
C ILE A 582 14.84 0.09 -1.57
N VAL A 583 14.30 0.95 -0.71
CA VAL A 583 12.88 0.88 -0.31
C VAL A 583 12.44 2.28 0.11
N SER A 584 11.86 3.07 -0.82
CA SER A 584 10.95 4.23 -0.54
C SER A 584 10.75 5.23 -1.71
N ALA A 585 10.99 4.89 -2.99
CA ALA A 585 11.09 5.96 -4.01
C ALA A 585 10.29 5.80 -5.33
N GLN A 586 9.51 4.75 -5.57
CA GLN A 586 8.96 4.51 -6.92
C GLN A 586 7.94 5.56 -7.43
N TYR A 587 7.12 6.17 -6.56
CA TYR A 587 6.16 7.19 -6.99
C TYR A 587 6.74 8.63 -7.01
N GLY A 588 7.67 8.94 -6.11
CA GLY A 588 8.39 10.22 -6.13
C GLY A 588 9.30 10.36 -7.36
N PHE A 589 9.84 9.26 -7.88
CA PHE A 589 10.80 9.29 -8.99
C PHE A 589 10.22 9.71 -10.36
N LEU A 590 8.90 9.59 -10.61
CA LEU A 590 8.31 10.06 -11.89
C LEU A 590 8.16 11.58 -11.90
N THR A 591 7.57 12.13 -10.84
CA THR A 591 7.39 13.57 -10.64
C THR A 591 8.74 14.27 -10.54
N VAL A 592 9.70 13.67 -9.82
CA VAL A 592 11.08 14.17 -9.76
C VAL A 592 11.75 14.17 -11.13
N ARG A 593 11.44 13.23 -12.04
CA ARG A 593 12.04 13.20 -13.39
C ARG A 593 11.49 14.31 -14.29
N GLU A 594 10.19 14.61 -14.21
CA GLU A 594 9.61 15.75 -14.93
C GLU A 594 10.12 17.08 -14.37
N ILE A 595 10.16 17.21 -13.03
CA ILE A 595 10.70 18.39 -12.35
C ILE A 595 12.19 18.57 -12.65
N ILE A 596 12.99 17.50 -12.67
CA ILE A 596 14.42 17.58 -13.03
C ILE A 596 14.59 17.94 -14.50
N LYS A 597 13.78 17.39 -15.41
CA LYS A 597 13.87 17.73 -16.83
C LYS A 597 13.49 19.19 -17.08
N GLU A 598 12.44 19.67 -16.43
CA GLU A 598 12.03 21.07 -16.48
C GLU A 598 13.07 21.99 -15.82
N ALA A 599 13.59 21.62 -14.64
CA ALA A 599 14.68 22.31 -13.96
C ALA A 599 15.95 22.37 -14.83
N ASN A 600 16.34 21.28 -15.49
CA ASN A 600 17.51 21.25 -16.36
C ASN A 600 17.34 22.18 -17.57
N VAL A 601 16.16 22.19 -18.19
CA VAL A 601 15.85 23.10 -19.31
C VAL A 601 15.86 24.55 -18.84
N THR A 602 15.26 24.86 -17.69
CA THR A 602 15.25 26.22 -17.14
C THR A 602 16.66 26.71 -16.77
N ILE A 603 17.49 25.85 -16.16
CA ILE A 603 18.90 26.15 -15.84
C ILE A 603 19.71 26.40 -17.12
N LEU A 604 19.55 25.56 -18.16
CA LEU A 604 20.23 25.73 -19.45
C LEU A 604 19.82 27.03 -20.17
N LYS A 605 18.53 27.40 -20.09
CA LYS A 605 18.02 28.67 -20.63
C LYS A 605 18.58 29.86 -19.84
N LEU A 606 18.59 29.80 -18.51
CA LEU A 606 19.13 30.85 -17.65
C LEU A 606 20.64 31.04 -17.87
N HIS A 607 21.39 29.94 -17.98
CA HIS A 607 22.81 29.95 -18.31
C HIS A 607 23.07 30.54 -19.71
N SER A 608 22.24 30.19 -20.71
CA SER A 608 22.31 30.76 -22.06
C SER A 608 22.14 32.29 -22.05
N VAL A 609 21.27 32.81 -21.18
CA VAL A 609 21.06 34.26 -21.01
C VAL A 609 22.24 34.90 -20.25
N LEU A 610 22.67 34.34 -19.12
CA LEU A 610 23.75 34.88 -18.28
C LEU A 610 25.10 34.91 -19.00
N VAL A 611 25.42 33.87 -19.78
CA VAL A 611 26.64 33.82 -20.59
C VAL A 611 26.45 34.52 -21.95
N SER A 612 25.33 35.23 -22.14
CA SER A 612 25.03 36.04 -23.33
C SER A 612 25.04 35.28 -24.66
N ARG A 613 24.73 33.98 -24.66
CA ARG A 613 24.72 33.11 -25.86
C ARG A 613 23.49 33.38 -26.74
N ALA A 614 22.34 33.65 -26.13
CA ALA A 614 21.14 34.13 -26.82
C ALA A 614 21.15 35.66 -26.94
N HIS A 615 21.89 36.22 -27.90
CA HIS A 615 22.19 37.66 -27.99
C HIS A 615 20.94 38.57 -27.95
N LYS A 616 19.85 38.18 -28.63
CA LYS A 616 18.61 38.98 -28.66
C LYS A 616 17.96 39.06 -27.28
N HIS A 617 17.85 37.93 -26.58
CA HIS A 617 17.21 37.84 -25.27
C HIS A 617 18.10 38.39 -24.14
N ALA A 618 19.42 38.13 -24.20
CA ALA A 618 20.38 38.63 -23.24
C ALA A 618 20.44 40.17 -23.25
N ASN A 619 20.36 40.82 -24.42
CA ASN A 619 20.31 42.28 -24.51
C ASN A 619 19.04 42.86 -23.87
N THR A 620 17.88 42.22 -24.07
CA THR A 620 16.62 42.62 -23.41
C THR A 620 16.75 42.51 -21.89
N VAL A 621 17.32 41.41 -21.39
CA VAL A 621 17.53 41.21 -19.96
C VAL A 621 18.52 42.23 -19.39
N MET A 622 19.63 42.51 -20.07
CA MET A 622 20.57 43.56 -19.65
C MET A 622 19.91 44.93 -19.56
N LEU A 623 19.07 45.30 -20.54
CA LEU A 623 18.34 46.57 -20.53
C LEU A 623 17.36 46.66 -19.35
N VAL A 624 16.60 45.58 -19.09
CA VAL A 624 15.68 45.52 -17.95
C VAL A 624 16.44 45.61 -16.62
N MET A 625 17.58 44.91 -16.49
CA MET A 625 18.42 44.95 -15.30
C MET A 625 19.03 46.32 -15.06
N ILE A 626 19.47 47.03 -16.10
CA ILE A 626 19.94 48.42 -16.02
C ILE A 626 18.80 49.35 -15.58
N GLY A 627 17.61 49.23 -16.18
CA GLY A 627 16.44 50.02 -15.80
C GLY A 627 16.02 49.79 -14.34
N LEU A 628 16.09 48.55 -13.87
CA LEU A 628 15.81 48.19 -12.49
C LEU A 628 16.89 48.73 -11.53
N ALA A 629 18.17 48.67 -11.93
CA ALA A 629 19.27 49.24 -11.16
C ALA A 629 19.15 50.75 -10.99
N ILE A 630 18.71 51.47 -12.04
CA ILE A 630 18.44 52.92 -11.96
C ILE A 630 17.29 53.20 -11.00
N THR A 631 16.20 52.43 -11.09
CA THR A 631 15.04 52.56 -10.18
C THR A 631 15.47 52.40 -8.71
N PHE A 632 16.26 51.37 -8.39
CA PHE A 632 16.77 51.14 -7.03
C PHE A 632 17.81 52.17 -6.56
N ALA A 633 18.52 52.82 -7.48
CA ALA A 633 19.47 53.89 -7.15
C ALA A 633 18.77 55.22 -6.82
N VAL A 634 17.67 55.53 -7.52
CA VAL A 634 16.96 56.81 -7.42
C VAL A 634 15.89 56.77 -6.33
N ILE A 635 15.15 55.66 -6.21
CA ILE A 635 14.02 55.55 -5.28
C ILE A 635 14.49 54.94 -3.96
N PRO A 636 14.29 55.61 -2.81
CA PRO A 636 14.58 55.03 -1.51
C PRO A 636 13.76 53.74 -1.30
N PHE A 637 14.43 52.68 -0.85
CA PHE A 637 13.87 51.32 -0.80
C PHE A 637 12.57 51.21 0.00
N LYS A 638 12.39 52.03 1.03
CA LYS A 638 11.14 52.12 1.82
C LYS A 638 9.90 52.42 1.00
N TYR A 639 9.99 53.28 -0.02
CA TYR A 639 8.84 53.59 -0.88
C TYR A 639 8.48 52.44 -1.81
N LEU A 640 9.46 51.61 -2.19
CA LEU A 640 9.20 50.38 -2.95
C LEU A 640 8.49 49.33 -2.08
N ILE A 641 8.90 49.17 -0.82
CA ILE A 641 8.20 48.29 0.13
C ILE A 641 6.75 48.76 0.33
N ILE A 642 6.55 50.05 0.58
CA ILE A 642 5.21 50.64 0.77
C ILE A 642 4.35 50.42 -0.48
N ALA A 643 4.90 50.64 -1.68
CA ALA A 643 4.19 50.40 -2.93
C ALA A 643 3.81 48.93 -3.13
N VAL A 644 4.69 47.99 -2.78
CA VAL A 644 4.43 46.53 -2.88
C VAL A 644 3.34 46.10 -1.89
N VAL A 645 3.42 46.56 -0.64
CA VAL A 645 2.40 46.27 0.38
C VAL A 645 1.05 46.83 -0.05
N PHE A 646 1.03 48.07 -0.56
CA PHE A 646 -0.18 48.72 -1.05
C PHE A 646 -0.75 47.98 -2.28
N HIS A 647 0.09 47.56 -3.21
CA HIS A 647 -0.32 46.78 -4.38
C HIS A 647 -0.90 45.41 -3.97
N SER A 648 -0.23 44.70 -3.07
CA SER A 648 -0.68 43.41 -2.54
C SER A 648 -2.06 43.54 -1.90
N MET A 649 -2.26 44.55 -1.05
CA MET A 649 -3.54 44.82 -0.38
C MET A 649 -4.66 45.18 -1.36
N ILE A 650 -4.34 45.95 -2.41
CA ILE A 650 -5.29 46.27 -3.49
C ILE A 650 -5.67 44.99 -4.24
N THR A 651 -4.71 44.14 -4.60
CA THR A 651 -4.98 42.90 -5.36
C THR A 651 -5.77 41.85 -4.57
N THR A 652 -5.63 41.82 -3.25
CA THR A 652 -6.43 40.91 -2.39
C THR A 652 -7.85 41.42 -2.12
N SER A 653 -8.13 42.69 -2.44
CA SER A 653 -9.46 43.26 -2.23
C SER A 653 -10.47 42.74 -3.27
N PRO A 654 -11.76 42.58 -2.90
CA PRO A 654 -12.80 42.10 -3.80
C PRO A 654 -13.04 43.02 -5.02
N LEU A 655 -12.67 44.31 -4.92
CA LEU A 655 -12.78 45.28 -6.03
C LEU A 655 -11.78 45.02 -7.17
N ALA A 656 -10.61 44.42 -6.86
CA ALA A 656 -9.58 44.12 -7.85
C ALA A 656 -9.85 42.86 -8.68
N LYS A 657 -10.65 41.91 -8.17
CA LYS A 657 -11.02 40.68 -8.90
C LYS A 657 -11.79 40.94 -10.20
N HIS A 658 -12.40 42.12 -10.36
CA HIS A 658 -13.07 42.52 -11.61
C HIS A 658 -12.16 43.27 -12.60
N MET A 659 -11.09 43.93 -12.15
CA MET A 659 -10.14 44.63 -13.03
C MET A 659 -8.97 43.76 -13.50
N VAL A 660 -8.55 42.77 -12.70
CA VAL A 660 -7.36 41.96 -12.99
C VAL A 660 -7.59 40.90 -14.07
N ASN A 661 -8.83 40.46 -14.28
CA ASN A 661 -9.12 39.34 -15.17
C ASN A 661 -8.86 39.63 -16.67
N ASN A 662 -8.83 40.91 -17.08
CA ASN A 662 -8.61 41.30 -18.48
C ASN A 662 -7.18 41.78 -18.79
N GLN A 663 -6.39 42.20 -17.79
CA GLN A 663 -5.01 42.71 -18.00
C GLN A 663 -3.90 41.75 -17.58
N GLY A 664 -4.14 40.87 -16.60
CA GLY A 664 -3.13 39.89 -16.15
C GLY A 664 -2.80 38.85 -17.21
N GLY A 665 -3.84 38.35 -17.92
CA GLY A 665 -3.69 37.29 -18.91
C GLY A 665 -2.79 37.66 -20.10
N ASP A 666 -2.82 38.89 -20.58
CA ASP A 666 -1.99 39.29 -21.74
C ASP A 666 -0.50 39.49 -21.38
N ARG A 667 -0.19 39.88 -20.14
CA ARG A 667 1.20 40.04 -19.69
C ARG A 667 1.87 38.71 -19.41
N ASP A 668 1.15 37.79 -18.76
CA ASP A 668 1.65 36.44 -18.48
C ASP A 668 1.78 35.62 -19.77
N ARG A 669 0.87 35.81 -20.73
CA ARG A 669 0.98 35.20 -22.06
C ARG A 669 2.22 35.69 -22.81
N ARG A 670 2.48 37.00 -22.85
CA ARG A 670 3.69 37.56 -23.52
C ARG A 670 5.00 37.14 -22.85
N LEU A 671 5.00 37.00 -21.52
CA LEU A 671 6.17 36.54 -20.76
C LEU A 671 6.42 35.04 -20.99
N LYS A 672 5.36 34.25 -21.10
CA LYS A 672 5.40 32.83 -21.49
C LYS A 672 5.91 32.65 -22.92
N GLU A 673 5.38 33.41 -23.88
CA GLU A 673 5.84 33.43 -25.28
C GLU A 673 7.33 33.82 -25.38
N TRP A 674 7.77 34.82 -24.60
CA TRP A 674 9.18 35.19 -24.54
C TRP A 674 10.06 34.08 -23.92
N TRP A 675 9.63 33.44 -22.84
CA TRP A 675 10.38 32.35 -22.19
C TRP A 675 10.52 31.12 -23.07
N GLU A 676 9.48 30.80 -23.85
CA GLU A 676 9.48 29.70 -24.82
C GLU A 676 10.43 29.97 -25.99
N SER A 677 10.62 31.24 -26.37
CA SER A 677 11.49 31.65 -27.50
C SER A 677 13.00 31.57 -27.23
N ILE A 678 13.44 31.36 -25.97
CA ILE A 678 14.87 31.27 -25.63
C ILE A 678 15.42 29.90 -26.06
N PRO A 679 16.38 29.84 -27.00
CA PRO A 679 16.96 28.56 -27.41
C PRO A 679 17.80 27.97 -26.26
N PRO A 680 17.53 26.71 -25.84
CA PRO A 680 18.40 26.02 -24.90
C PRO A 680 19.77 25.80 -25.53
N THR A 681 20.79 25.70 -24.67
CA THR A 681 22.17 25.52 -25.13
C THR A 681 22.30 24.16 -25.82
N PRO A 682 22.73 24.05 -27.09
CA PRO A 682 22.82 22.74 -27.75
C PRO A 682 23.97 21.93 -27.15
N ILE A 683 23.66 20.69 -26.77
CA ILE A 683 24.61 19.69 -26.27
C ILE A 683 24.82 18.69 -27.42
N ARG A 684 26.05 18.58 -27.95
CA ARG A 684 26.41 17.58 -28.97
C ARG A 684 27.17 16.46 -28.29
N VAL A 685 26.55 15.29 -28.21
CA VAL A 685 27.19 14.05 -27.77
C VAL A 685 27.88 13.43 -29.00
N ILE A 686 29.19 13.25 -28.96
CA ILE A 686 29.96 12.63 -30.04
C ILE A 686 30.41 11.25 -29.55
N ASN A 687 29.88 10.20 -30.17
CA ASN A 687 30.34 8.82 -30.01
C ASN A 687 31.36 8.52 -31.09
N GLU A 688 32.63 8.90 -30.92
CA GLU A 688 33.81 8.27 -31.55
C GLU A 688 35.09 9.07 -31.23
N ALA A 689 36.16 8.36 -30.85
CA ALA A 689 37.45 8.94 -30.52
C ALA A 689 38.27 9.29 -31.79
N PRO A 690 38.95 10.44 -31.87
CA PRO A 690 39.87 10.71 -32.96
C PRO A 690 41.20 9.98 -32.72
N VAL A 691 41.62 9.21 -33.73
CA VAL A 691 42.97 8.64 -33.86
C VAL A 691 43.99 9.77 -33.99
N SER A 692 45.02 9.75 -33.14
CA SER A 692 46.14 10.70 -33.15
C SER A 692 47.04 10.53 -34.38
N PRO A 693 47.42 11.59 -35.12
CA PRO A 693 48.61 11.54 -35.97
C PRO A 693 49.88 11.79 -35.13
N LYS A 694 50.97 11.14 -35.54
CA LYS A 694 52.30 11.16 -34.91
C LYS A 694 52.93 12.56 -34.84
#